data_AF-A0A9P5RP06-F1
#
_entry.id   AF-A0A9P5RP06-F1
#
_cell.length_a   1.000
_cell.length_b   1.000
_cell.length_c   1.000
_cell.angle_alpha   90.00
_cell.angle_beta   90.00
_cell.angle_gamma   90.00
#
_symmetry.space_group_name_H-M   'P 1'
#
loop_
_entity.id
_entity.type
_entity.pdbx_description
1 polymer ?
#
loop_
_entity_poly.entity_id
_entity_poly.type
_entity_poly.pdbx_seq_one_letter_code
_entity_poly.pdbx_strand_id
1 'polypeptide(L)'
;MSTTFPLPPECLDQIVRKLAHRSDYKSLVVLLRTYEYTVPNIPKTHISDLLRAAYPLPQDPIDQEQQKRLQGSAPSVPYHSLVTNISLTHCYGLFDGEFHDNNNSAPRILVDYVEQNGLEDRYRAEEPLVKILEDAYWNILFLSVSRDLRRDLTWAFCSDVERVKSLSICLKDIGRYLPLVDRLKVLSSVTFLLDRKLNDVNLIRKELTPQQWAVLDQQRQEQTRHLDQMLVFVQEHRRIHRGVLRNVACQHLFTFIEQCRIQYEQQLFRLLPPLVNLQFLSHENWARFVARIKETNLSAVKVFQSSPYHKGDVAFSQILRRTPFLHRCRSLEKIEMSYTDKDVFQWAVDERRQYDADMAAGRSPRQPLVPLQEVHIEFDGSFNGRLFDSIGYAFSDTLKSLRAHCIASNNSGPDQDVSDCSFGRGLLSSSWSTPKLVALIMESSLLHIHPSLLTGLPNLVCLSPKDKRADYATADIVPWEAADLQHLTHLTLRGTPALSFHPDTLYNTPNLGLLILETVKTRNDNILTTPLPLDEVVEEGEEGEAGLSSTSSSAPGPSPRRPPIWTWNWKLPMLTILKLNTVFASRFQFRMLEGTPNLYYLTVTIRYSSPLYRRTVCVEEFLKNTTHDQRRMEDMQAMQDNNSNNNNDNNNNGNDPALLQLEEKYIHLPNLSDCYLAGPWNMDKSVLEVLCSKVAPNTESLCLRRCSGFDMVDWVSITSRHLTKLQETFASVPVTPGLVSAAGLVAVNEVNVTDFRLAPSPGDREGAEHGALYRVCN
;
A
#
# COMPACT_ATOMS: atom_id res chain seq x y z
N MET A 1 -45.28 -27.55 -11.96
CA MET A 1 -44.22 -28.34 -12.62
C MET A 1 -42.97 -28.24 -11.76
N SER A 2 -42.40 -29.37 -11.33
CA SER A 2 -41.16 -29.39 -10.54
C SER A 2 -40.00 -28.94 -11.42
N THR A 3 -39.45 -27.75 -11.16
CA THR A 3 -38.28 -27.18 -11.87
C THR A 3 -36.95 -27.69 -11.31
N THR A 4 -36.91 -28.94 -10.88
CA THR A 4 -35.69 -29.60 -10.40
C THR A 4 -34.84 -30.01 -11.60
N PHE A 5 -33.59 -29.56 -11.64
CA PHE A 5 -32.59 -29.91 -12.65
C PHE A 5 -32.00 -31.28 -12.29
N PRO A 6 -32.29 -32.36 -13.04
CA PRO A 6 -31.58 -33.61 -12.85
C PRO A 6 -30.18 -33.45 -13.44
N LEU A 7 -29.24 -33.05 -12.60
CA LEU A 7 -27.80 -33.13 -12.86
C LEU A 7 -27.44 -34.56 -13.31
N PRO A 8 -26.77 -34.75 -14.46
CA PRO A 8 -26.21 -36.05 -14.81
C PRO A 8 -25.18 -36.46 -13.76
N PRO A 9 -25.15 -37.74 -13.42
CA PRO A 9 -24.14 -38.29 -12.51
C PRO A 9 -22.70 -37.92 -12.88
N GLU A 10 -22.40 -37.80 -14.17
CA GLU A 10 -21.07 -37.51 -14.72
C GLU A 10 -20.64 -36.06 -14.48
N CYS A 11 -21.56 -35.10 -14.61
CA CYS A 11 -21.29 -33.69 -14.33
C CYS A 11 -21.05 -33.47 -12.83
N LEU A 12 -21.87 -34.12 -12.00
CA LEU A 12 -21.73 -34.08 -10.55
C LEU A 12 -20.36 -34.64 -10.12
N ASP A 13 -19.94 -35.79 -10.65
CA ASP A 13 -18.63 -36.39 -10.35
C ASP A 13 -17.45 -35.47 -10.71
N GLN A 14 -17.49 -34.79 -11.84
CA GLN A 14 -16.41 -33.87 -12.20
C GLN A 14 -16.35 -32.62 -11.31
N ILE A 15 -17.52 -32.07 -10.93
CA ILE A 15 -17.60 -30.96 -9.98
C ILE A 15 -17.00 -31.40 -8.64
N VAL A 16 -17.36 -32.60 -8.18
CA VAL A 16 -16.84 -33.28 -6.98
C VAL A 16 -15.32 -33.50 -7.03
N ARG A 17 -14.77 -33.94 -8.16
CA ARG A 17 -13.32 -34.13 -8.37
C ARG A 17 -12.55 -32.82 -8.38
N LYS A 18 -13.05 -31.78 -9.05
CA LYS A 18 -12.40 -30.45 -9.04
C LYS A 18 -12.43 -29.80 -7.66
N LEU A 19 -13.51 -30.01 -6.93
CA LEU A 19 -13.69 -29.67 -5.52
C LEU A 19 -12.57 -30.31 -4.65
N ALA A 20 -12.23 -31.57 -4.92
CA ALA A 20 -11.17 -32.33 -4.24
C ALA A 20 -9.77 -31.79 -4.44
N HIS A 21 -9.49 -31.22 -5.59
CA HIS A 21 -8.15 -30.71 -5.89
C HIS A 21 -7.88 -29.27 -5.41
N ARG A 22 -8.90 -28.46 -5.08
CA ARG A 22 -8.74 -27.01 -4.84
C ARG A 22 -8.99 -26.53 -3.40
N SER A 23 -9.43 -27.37 -2.46
CA SER A 23 -9.91 -26.91 -1.14
C SER A 23 -9.19 -27.53 0.07
N ASP A 24 -9.16 -26.77 1.17
CA ASP A 24 -8.79 -27.24 2.50
C ASP A 24 -9.69 -28.42 2.92
N TYR A 25 -9.06 -29.51 3.34
CA TYR A 25 -9.55 -30.90 3.33
C TYR A 25 -10.88 -31.16 4.09
N LYS A 26 -11.34 -30.20 4.91
CA LYS A 26 -12.50 -30.36 5.81
C LYS A 26 -13.86 -30.02 5.20
N SER A 27 -13.95 -29.04 4.30
CA SER A 27 -15.23 -28.62 3.72
C SER A 27 -15.76 -29.62 2.68
N LEU A 28 -14.85 -30.39 2.10
CA LEU A 28 -15.16 -31.29 1.00
C LEU A 28 -15.64 -32.67 1.40
N VAL A 29 -14.99 -33.27 2.41
CA VAL A 29 -15.37 -34.59 2.92
C VAL A 29 -16.80 -34.58 3.44
N VAL A 30 -17.27 -33.43 3.93
CA VAL A 30 -18.67 -33.20 4.33
C VAL A 30 -19.59 -33.06 3.12
N LEU A 31 -19.19 -32.30 2.09
CA LEU A 31 -19.99 -32.08 0.88
C LEU A 31 -20.22 -33.38 0.08
N LEU A 32 -19.20 -34.24 0.00
CA LEU A 32 -19.22 -35.46 -0.80
C LEU A 32 -19.94 -36.63 -0.12
N ARG A 33 -19.83 -36.78 1.21
CA ARG A 33 -20.55 -37.82 1.96
C ARG A 33 -22.05 -37.54 2.12
N THR A 34 -22.47 -36.29 1.91
CA THR A 34 -23.88 -35.90 2.06
C THR A 34 -24.70 -36.15 0.78
N TYR A 35 -24.07 -36.16 -0.39
CA TYR A 35 -24.76 -36.35 -1.68
C TYR A 35 -25.00 -37.83 -2.04
N GLU A 36 -24.18 -38.75 -1.54
CA GLU A 36 -24.32 -40.21 -1.76
C GLU A 36 -25.66 -40.78 -1.25
N TYR A 37 -26.43 -40.02 -0.44
CA TYR A 37 -27.61 -40.53 0.29
C TYR A 37 -28.90 -39.69 0.17
N THR A 38 -28.95 -38.62 -0.63
CA THR A 38 -30.06 -37.62 -0.58
C THR A 38 -30.97 -37.53 -1.81
N VAL A 39 -30.74 -38.32 -2.87
CA VAL A 39 -31.66 -38.34 -4.05
C VAL A 39 -32.14 -39.78 -4.33
N PRO A 40 -33.43 -40.11 -4.13
CA PRO A 40 -33.95 -41.47 -4.33
C PRO A 40 -33.95 -41.98 -5.78
N ASN A 41 -33.61 -41.14 -6.77
CA ASN A 41 -33.77 -41.44 -8.21
C ASN A 41 -32.46 -41.45 -9.01
N ILE A 42 -31.29 -41.49 -8.36
CA ILE A 42 -30.00 -41.73 -9.04
C ILE A 42 -29.51 -43.13 -8.63
N PRO A 43 -29.14 -44.02 -9.57
CA PRO A 43 -28.71 -45.38 -9.23
C PRO A 43 -27.53 -45.39 -8.25
N LYS A 44 -27.76 -45.95 -7.05
CA LYS A 44 -26.79 -45.99 -5.92
C LYS A 44 -25.43 -46.60 -6.26
N THR A 45 -25.33 -47.39 -7.33
CA THR A 45 -24.08 -48.04 -7.77
C THR A 45 -23.11 -47.08 -8.46
N HIS A 46 -23.60 -46.04 -9.14
CA HIS A 46 -22.73 -45.15 -9.94
C HIS A 46 -21.90 -44.17 -9.09
N ILE A 47 -22.43 -43.66 -7.97
CA ILE A 47 -21.71 -42.67 -7.13
C ILE A 47 -20.56 -43.31 -6.34
N SER A 48 -20.71 -44.56 -5.89
CA SER A 48 -19.63 -45.31 -5.21
C SER A 48 -18.48 -45.65 -6.18
N ASP A 49 -18.78 -45.87 -7.46
CA ASP A 49 -17.78 -46.09 -8.51
C ASP A 49 -17.09 -44.78 -8.93
N LEU A 50 -17.81 -43.65 -8.93
CA LEU A 50 -17.28 -42.30 -9.16
C LEU A 50 -16.34 -41.86 -8.02
N LEU A 51 -16.67 -42.15 -6.75
CA LEU A 51 -15.80 -41.96 -5.59
C LEU A 51 -14.55 -42.88 -5.62
N ARG A 52 -14.69 -44.12 -6.12
CA ARG A 52 -13.57 -45.07 -6.30
C ARG A 52 -12.61 -44.66 -7.44
N ALA A 53 -13.13 -44.02 -8.48
CA ALA A 53 -12.34 -43.52 -9.61
C ALA A 53 -11.70 -42.14 -9.33
N ALA A 54 -12.31 -41.31 -8.48
CA ALA A 54 -11.80 -40.01 -8.06
C ALA A 54 -10.64 -40.09 -7.03
N TYR A 55 -10.52 -41.21 -6.31
CA TYR A 55 -9.50 -41.45 -5.30
C TYR A 55 -8.84 -42.82 -5.49
N PRO A 56 -7.79 -42.97 -6.32
CA PRO A 56 -6.86 -44.06 -6.13
C PRO A 56 -6.14 -43.78 -4.80
N LEU A 57 -6.54 -44.47 -3.72
CA LEU A 57 -5.70 -44.59 -2.53
C LEU A 57 -4.28 -44.97 -3.01
N PRO A 58 -3.20 -44.37 -2.45
CA PRO A 58 -1.86 -44.88 -2.68
C PRO A 58 -1.90 -46.38 -2.36
N GLN A 59 -1.65 -47.21 -3.37
CA GLN A 59 -1.56 -48.64 -3.16
C GLN A 59 -0.24 -48.93 -2.45
N ASP A 60 -0.22 -48.70 -1.14
CA ASP A 60 0.58 -49.58 -0.30
C ASP A 60 -0.11 -50.95 -0.30
N PRO A 61 0.65 -52.06 -0.36
CA PRO A 61 0.11 -53.40 -0.47
C PRO A 61 -0.48 -53.80 0.88
N ILE A 62 -1.67 -53.30 1.18
CA ILE A 62 -2.47 -53.71 2.32
C ILE A 62 -3.27 -54.93 1.90
N ASP A 63 -3.11 -56.00 2.67
CA ASP A 63 -3.77 -57.30 2.49
C ASP A 63 -5.25 -57.19 2.11
N GLN A 64 -5.62 -57.89 1.03
CA GLN A 64 -7.01 -58.02 0.57
C GLN A 64 -7.97 -58.53 1.66
N GLU A 65 -7.44 -59.13 2.73
CA GLU A 65 -8.19 -59.57 3.91
C GLU A 65 -8.64 -58.43 4.84
N GLN A 66 -7.86 -57.34 4.94
CA GLN A 66 -8.26 -56.14 5.71
C GLN A 66 -9.37 -55.36 4.99
N GLN A 67 -9.36 -55.38 3.66
CA GLN A 67 -10.37 -54.73 2.82
C GLN A 67 -11.73 -55.46 2.89
N LYS A 68 -11.73 -56.79 3.04
CA LYS A 68 -12.95 -57.57 3.35
C LYS A 68 -13.48 -57.32 4.76
N ARG A 69 -12.61 -57.04 5.74
CA ARG A 69 -13.04 -56.68 7.11
C ARG A 69 -13.62 -55.27 7.22
N LEU A 70 -13.16 -54.33 6.38
CA LEU A 70 -13.70 -52.96 6.31
C LEU A 70 -15.01 -52.85 5.52
N GLN A 71 -15.39 -53.87 4.74
CA GLN A 71 -16.71 -53.96 4.08
C GLN A 71 -17.84 -54.40 5.03
N GLY A 72 -17.53 -54.73 6.29
CA GLY A 72 -18.53 -54.93 7.34
C GLY A 72 -19.13 -53.60 7.78
N SER A 73 -20.35 -53.32 7.28
CA SER A 73 -21.26 -52.23 7.66
C SER A 73 -20.68 -51.17 8.62
N ALA A 74 -19.94 -50.20 8.08
CA ALA A 74 -19.71 -48.97 8.81
C ALA A 74 -21.09 -48.36 9.16
N PRO A 75 -21.37 -48.02 10.43
CA PRO A 75 -22.65 -47.46 10.81
C PRO A 75 -22.92 -46.22 9.96
N SER A 76 -24.08 -46.22 9.31
CA SER A 76 -24.64 -45.09 8.58
C SER A 76 -24.76 -43.91 9.55
N VAL A 77 -23.72 -43.07 9.62
CA VAL A 77 -23.84 -41.77 10.27
C VAL A 77 -24.61 -40.90 9.28
N PRO A 78 -25.81 -40.40 9.61
CA PRO A 78 -26.54 -39.49 8.74
C PRO A 78 -25.75 -38.18 8.62
N TYR A 79 -24.88 -38.05 7.61
CA TYR A 79 -23.97 -36.91 7.48
C TYR A 79 -24.70 -35.57 7.33
N HIS A 80 -25.94 -35.58 6.83
CA HIS A 80 -26.83 -34.40 6.83
C HIS A 80 -27.02 -33.82 8.24
N SER A 81 -26.96 -34.67 9.27
CA SER A 81 -27.09 -34.27 10.67
C SER A 81 -25.91 -33.42 11.18
N LEU A 82 -24.81 -33.35 10.42
CA LEU A 82 -23.60 -32.57 10.73
C LEU A 82 -23.50 -31.26 9.94
N VAL A 83 -24.34 -31.05 8.91
CA VAL A 83 -24.28 -29.86 8.06
C VAL A 83 -24.93 -28.68 8.79
N THR A 84 -24.10 -27.85 9.43
CA THR A 84 -24.59 -26.65 10.11
C THR A 84 -24.44 -25.38 9.27
N ASN A 85 -23.64 -25.40 8.20
CA ASN A 85 -23.39 -24.22 7.37
C ASN A 85 -23.47 -24.62 5.89
N ILE A 86 -24.42 -24.03 5.17
CA ILE A 86 -24.63 -24.25 3.73
C ILE A 86 -24.32 -22.92 3.04
N SER A 87 -23.08 -22.77 2.58
CA SER A 87 -22.67 -21.65 1.75
C SER A 87 -21.84 -22.13 0.57
N LEU A 88 -22.41 -21.99 -0.63
CA LEU A 88 -21.72 -22.24 -1.90
C LEU A 88 -21.27 -20.94 -2.56
N THR A 89 -21.18 -19.83 -1.81
CA THR A 89 -20.76 -18.53 -2.37
C THR A 89 -19.35 -18.62 -2.91
N HIS A 90 -18.39 -19.15 -2.16
CA HIS A 90 -16.98 -19.18 -2.54
C HIS A 90 -16.60 -20.30 -3.53
N CYS A 91 -17.57 -21.07 -4.02
CA CYS A 91 -17.33 -22.07 -5.07
C CYS A 91 -17.11 -21.45 -6.46
N TYR A 92 -16.95 -20.12 -6.58
CA TYR A 92 -16.61 -19.43 -7.83
C TYR A 92 -15.40 -20.08 -8.51
N GLY A 93 -14.32 -20.40 -7.79
CA GLY A 93 -13.15 -21.04 -8.42
C GLY A 93 -13.42 -22.41 -9.06
N LEU A 94 -14.53 -23.07 -8.73
CA LEU A 94 -14.90 -24.38 -9.29
C LEU A 94 -15.84 -24.26 -10.49
N PHE A 95 -16.62 -23.18 -10.47
CA PHE A 95 -17.71 -22.90 -11.38
C PHE A 95 -17.46 -21.71 -12.31
N ASP A 96 -16.36 -20.95 -12.12
CA ASP A 96 -15.93 -19.73 -12.82
C ASP A 96 -14.40 -19.74 -13.09
N GLY A 97 -13.71 -20.84 -12.79
CA GLY A 97 -12.27 -20.88 -12.55
C GLY A 97 -11.41 -20.14 -13.59
N GLU A 98 -10.78 -19.03 -13.18
CA GLU A 98 -9.67 -18.32 -13.87
C GLU A 98 -9.60 -18.54 -15.40
N PHE A 99 -10.70 -18.26 -16.09
CA PHE A 99 -10.82 -18.42 -17.55
C PHE A 99 -10.23 -17.22 -18.33
N HIS A 100 -9.39 -16.40 -17.68
CA HIS A 100 -8.67 -15.30 -18.32
C HIS A 100 -7.36 -15.73 -19.00
N ASP A 101 -6.93 -16.98 -18.80
CA ASP A 101 -5.95 -17.58 -19.70
C ASP A 101 -6.68 -17.94 -21.00
N ASN A 102 -6.44 -17.14 -22.04
CA ASN A 102 -7.09 -17.18 -23.37
C ASN A 102 -7.09 -18.55 -24.08
N ASN A 103 -6.52 -19.60 -23.48
CA ASN A 103 -6.36 -20.93 -24.04
C ASN A 103 -7.16 -22.04 -23.33
N ASN A 104 -7.83 -21.78 -22.21
CA ASN A 104 -8.62 -22.82 -21.52
C ASN A 104 -10.10 -22.71 -21.86
N SER A 105 -10.56 -23.60 -22.75
CA SER A 105 -11.97 -23.84 -23.04
C SER A 105 -12.77 -24.09 -21.75
N ALA A 106 -14.01 -23.59 -21.67
CA ALA A 106 -14.98 -23.98 -20.65
C ALA A 106 -14.96 -25.50 -20.44
N PRO A 107 -15.27 -26.04 -19.24
CA PRO A 107 -15.28 -27.48 -19.01
C PRO A 107 -16.25 -28.11 -20.00
N ARG A 108 -15.71 -28.78 -21.03
CA ARG A 108 -16.47 -29.26 -22.20
C ARG A 108 -17.67 -30.10 -21.80
N ILE A 109 -17.58 -30.82 -20.68
CA ILE A 109 -18.66 -31.60 -20.08
C ILE A 109 -19.91 -30.78 -19.74
N LEU A 110 -19.77 -29.55 -19.22
CA LEU A 110 -20.94 -28.72 -18.90
C LEU A 110 -21.58 -28.16 -20.18
N VAL A 111 -20.78 -27.88 -21.20
CA VAL A 111 -21.25 -27.50 -22.54
C VAL A 111 -21.99 -28.67 -23.19
N ASP A 112 -21.34 -29.84 -23.27
CA ASP A 112 -21.91 -31.07 -23.84
C ASP A 112 -23.23 -31.42 -23.14
N TYR A 113 -23.31 -31.26 -21.82
CA TYR A 113 -24.54 -31.52 -21.08
C TYR A 113 -25.67 -30.55 -21.45
N VAL A 114 -25.38 -29.24 -21.54
CA VAL A 114 -26.38 -28.24 -21.93
C VAL A 114 -26.91 -28.52 -23.34
N GLU A 115 -26.02 -28.85 -24.27
CA GLU A 115 -26.37 -29.19 -25.65
C GLU A 115 -27.19 -30.49 -25.71
N GLN A 116 -26.72 -31.57 -25.08
CA GLN A 116 -27.40 -32.88 -25.08
C GLN A 116 -28.80 -32.84 -24.47
N ASN A 117 -29.07 -31.89 -23.58
CA ASN A 117 -30.36 -31.77 -22.90
C ASN A 117 -31.24 -30.64 -23.47
N GLY A 118 -30.82 -30.00 -24.57
CA GLY A 118 -31.58 -28.91 -25.19
C GLY A 118 -31.80 -27.71 -24.27
N LEU A 119 -30.88 -27.48 -23.32
CA LEU A 119 -30.99 -26.41 -22.32
C LEU A 119 -30.46 -25.07 -22.85
N GLU A 120 -29.74 -25.10 -23.97
CA GLU A 120 -29.13 -23.91 -24.58
C GLU A 120 -30.16 -22.83 -24.88
N ASP A 121 -31.26 -23.18 -25.58
CA ASP A 121 -32.31 -22.24 -25.94
C ASP A 121 -33.00 -21.65 -24.71
N ARG A 122 -33.15 -22.44 -23.64
CA ARG A 122 -33.71 -21.96 -22.37
C ARG A 122 -32.82 -20.89 -21.77
N TYR A 123 -31.52 -21.16 -21.61
CA TYR A 123 -30.59 -20.18 -21.04
C TYR A 123 -30.43 -18.95 -21.92
N ARG A 124 -30.45 -19.12 -23.25
CA ARG A 124 -30.45 -18.03 -24.23
C ARG A 124 -31.70 -17.14 -24.11
N ALA A 125 -32.86 -17.73 -23.87
CA ALA A 125 -34.10 -16.99 -23.65
C ALA A 125 -34.13 -16.28 -22.28
N GLU A 126 -33.50 -16.87 -21.26
CA GLU A 126 -33.44 -16.28 -19.91
C GLU A 126 -32.40 -15.15 -19.77
N GLU A 127 -31.44 -15.01 -20.68
CA GLU A 127 -30.38 -14.00 -20.61
C GLU A 127 -30.37 -13.11 -21.88
N PRO A 128 -31.23 -12.06 -21.96
CA PRO A 128 -31.43 -11.26 -23.18
C PRO A 128 -30.19 -10.48 -23.64
N LEU A 129 -29.18 -10.33 -22.77
CA LEU A 129 -27.89 -9.68 -23.05
C LEU A 129 -26.91 -10.59 -23.79
N VAL A 130 -27.14 -11.91 -23.81
CA VAL A 130 -26.26 -12.90 -24.47
C VAL A 130 -26.08 -12.61 -25.96
N LYS A 131 -27.12 -12.11 -26.62
CA LYS A 131 -27.07 -11.80 -28.06
C LYS A 131 -26.18 -10.61 -28.40
N ILE A 132 -25.88 -9.74 -27.45
CA ILE A 132 -25.07 -8.53 -27.68
C ILE A 132 -23.60 -8.79 -27.36
N LEU A 133 -23.33 -9.77 -26.50
CA LEU A 133 -21.99 -10.19 -26.11
C LEU A 133 -21.65 -11.52 -26.77
N GLU A 134 -21.70 -11.58 -28.11
CA GLU A 134 -21.43 -12.82 -28.87
C GLU A 134 -20.08 -13.46 -28.48
N ASP A 135 -19.05 -12.64 -28.26
CA ASP A 135 -17.72 -13.07 -27.81
C ASP A 135 -17.69 -13.64 -26.37
N ALA A 136 -18.74 -13.42 -25.58
CA ALA A 136 -18.88 -13.92 -24.21
C ALA A 136 -20.00 -14.96 -24.04
N TYR A 137 -20.55 -15.49 -25.14
CA TYR A 137 -21.68 -16.42 -25.13
C TYR A 137 -21.50 -17.58 -24.14
N TRP A 138 -20.38 -18.31 -24.28
CA TRP A 138 -20.08 -19.47 -23.45
C TRP A 138 -19.87 -19.11 -21.99
N ASN A 139 -19.30 -17.93 -21.71
CA ASN A 139 -19.16 -17.45 -20.35
C ASN A 139 -20.54 -17.25 -19.72
N ILE A 140 -21.48 -16.61 -20.40
CA ILE A 140 -22.82 -16.36 -19.85
C ILE A 140 -23.61 -17.66 -19.67
N LEU A 141 -23.53 -18.58 -20.63
CA LEU A 141 -24.17 -19.89 -20.54
C LEU A 141 -23.63 -20.69 -19.36
N PHE A 142 -22.31 -20.74 -19.22
CA PHE A 142 -21.62 -21.41 -18.12
C PHE A 142 -21.99 -20.80 -16.76
N LEU A 143 -22.01 -19.47 -16.64
CA LEU A 143 -22.47 -18.78 -15.43
C LEU A 143 -23.92 -19.16 -15.08
N SER A 144 -24.78 -19.30 -16.08
CA SER A 144 -26.19 -19.67 -15.89
C SER A 144 -26.36 -21.10 -15.40
N VAL A 145 -25.59 -22.04 -15.96
CA VAL A 145 -25.56 -23.44 -15.51
C VAL A 145 -25.01 -23.52 -14.10
N SER A 146 -23.85 -22.91 -13.84
CA SER A 146 -23.22 -22.83 -12.53
C SER A 146 -24.17 -22.27 -11.45
N ARG A 147 -24.99 -21.29 -11.80
CA ARG A 147 -26.06 -20.74 -10.95
C ARG A 147 -27.14 -21.79 -10.65
N ASP A 148 -27.70 -22.46 -11.65
CA ASP A 148 -28.75 -23.47 -11.46
C ASP A 148 -28.24 -24.70 -10.68
N LEU A 149 -26.99 -25.12 -10.94
CA LEU A 149 -26.32 -26.16 -10.15
C LEU A 149 -26.21 -25.78 -8.67
N ARG A 150 -25.75 -24.55 -8.39
CA ARG A 150 -25.62 -24.03 -7.03
C ARG A 150 -26.96 -24.01 -6.30
N ARG A 151 -28.02 -23.60 -7.00
CA ARG A 151 -29.40 -23.55 -6.50
C ARG A 151 -29.88 -24.93 -6.03
N ASP A 152 -29.75 -25.92 -6.90
CA ASP A 152 -30.24 -27.26 -6.61
C ASP A 152 -29.37 -27.99 -5.58
N LEU A 153 -28.05 -27.78 -5.60
CA LEU A 153 -27.16 -28.30 -4.55
C LEU A 153 -27.50 -27.70 -3.18
N THR A 154 -27.66 -26.38 -3.08
CA THR A 154 -28.04 -25.70 -1.83
C THR A 154 -29.36 -26.25 -1.30
N TRP A 155 -30.35 -26.45 -2.19
CA TRP A 155 -31.64 -27.02 -1.84
C TRP A 155 -31.53 -28.47 -1.35
N ALA A 156 -30.76 -29.31 -2.03
CA ALA A 156 -30.55 -30.70 -1.63
C ALA A 156 -29.91 -30.81 -0.22
N PHE A 157 -29.00 -29.90 0.11
CA PHE A 157 -28.39 -29.85 1.46
C PHE A 157 -29.37 -29.37 2.55
N CYS A 158 -30.51 -28.80 2.19
CA CYS A 158 -31.56 -28.38 3.14
C CYS A 158 -32.51 -29.52 3.55
N SER A 159 -32.12 -30.79 3.40
CA SER A 159 -32.95 -31.93 3.83
C SER A 159 -33.20 -31.98 5.35
N ASP A 160 -32.24 -31.56 6.17
CA ASP A 160 -32.38 -31.36 7.64
C ASP A 160 -32.20 -29.88 8.04
N VAL A 161 -33.15 -29.05 7.61
CA VAL A 161 -33.11 -27.58 7.85
C VAL A 161 -33.01 -27.17 9.32
N GLU A 162 -33.42 -28.00 10.28
CA GLU A 162 -33.52 -27.58 11.69
C GLU A 162 -32.16 -27.33 12.33
N ARG A 163 -31.07 -27.84 11.73
CA ARG A 163 -29.70 -27.71 12.22
C ARG A 163 -28.87 -26.65 11.50
N VAL A 164 -29.43 -26.07 10.44
CA VAL A 164 -28.72 -25.11 9.59
C VAL A 164 -28.58 -23.78 10.32
N LYS A 165 -27.34 -23.43 10.68
CA LYS A 165 -26.96 -22.17 11.34
C LYS A 165 -26.67 -21.06 10.34
N SER A 166 -26.17 -21.40 9.15
CA SER A 166 -25.90 -20.47 8.06
C SER A 166 -26.43 -21.00 6.74
N LEU A 167 -27.16 -20.17 5.98
CA LEU A 167 -27.80 -20.56 4.73
C LEU A 167 -27.61 -19.49 3.65
N SER A 168 -27.12 -19.87 2.48
CA SER A 168 -27.07 -19.00 1.30
C SER A 168 -28.25 -19.32 0.37
N ILE A 169 -29.07 -18.34 0.02
CA ILE A 169 -30.29 -18.53 -0.80
C ILE A 169 -30.18 -17.72 -2.08
N CYS A 170 -30.23 -18.37 -3.25
CA CYS A 170 -30.42 -17.66 -4.51
C CYS A 170 -31.81 -17.01 -4.52
N LEU A 171 -31.85 -15.72 -4.82
CA LEU A 171 -33.04 -14.92 -4.62
C LEU A 171 -34.23 -15.43 -5.45
N LYS A 172 -33.99 -15.94 -6.67
CA LYS A 172 -35.01 -16.57 -7.52
C LYS A 172 -35.72 -17.77 -6.88
N ASP A 173 -35.06 -18.45 -5.93
CA ASP A 173 -35.59 -19.62 -5.22
C ASP A 173 -36.19 -19.31 -3.85
N ILE A 174 -36.23 -18.05 -3.43
CA ILE A 174 -36.70 -17.68 -2.08
C ILE A 174 -38.08 -18.27 -1.75
N GLY A 175 -38.95 -18.41 -2.74
CA GLY A 175 -40.27 -19.04 -2.60
C GLY A 175 -40.22 -20.49 -2.09
N ARG A 176 -39.18 -21.26 -2.41
CA ARG A 176 -39.00 -22.65 -1.91
C ARG A 176 -38.64 -22.68 -0.42
N TYR A 177 -37.99 -21.63 0.08
CA TYR A 177 -37.50 -21.55 1.46
C TYR A 177 -38.50 -20.91 2.44
N LEU A 178 -39.42 -20.07 1.95
CA LEU A 178 -40.45 -19.42 2.78
C LEU A 178 -41.26 -20.42 3.65
N PRO A 179 -41.73 -21.57 3.14
CA PRO A 179 -42.44 -22.55 3.96
C PRO A 179 -41.58 -23.28 5.00
N LEU A 180 -40.25 -23.12 4.97
CA LEU A 180 -39.33 -23.79 5.89
C LEU A 180 -38.89 -22.90 7.07
N VAL A 181 -39.35 -21.64 7.10
CA VAL A 181 -38.94 -20.64 8.09
C VAL A 181 -39.19 -21.09 9.53
N ASP A 182 -40.33 -21.73 9.78
CA ASP A 182 -40.70 -22.29 11.09
C ASP A 182 -39.76 -23.40 11.56
N ARG A 183 -39.20 -24.18 10.63
CA ARG A 183 -38.26 -25.28 10.90
C ARG A 183 -36.82 -24.79 11.11
N LEU A 184 -36.45 -23.62 10.60
CA LEU A 184 -35.09 -23.05 10.67
C LEU A 184 -34.73 -22.46 12.07
N LYS A 185 -34.90 -23.27 13.13
CA LYS A 185 -34.82 -22.85 14.55
C LYS A 185 -33.46 -22.32 15.00
N VAL A 186 -32.37 -22.78 14.40
CA VAL A 186 -30.99 -22.39 14.77
C VAL A 186 -30.33 -21.47 13.75
N LEU A 187 -31.08 -21.01 12.76
CA LEU A 187 -30.56 -20.19 11.66
C LEU A 187 -30.14 -18.82 12.16
N SER A 188 -28.83 -18.64 12.27
CA SER A 188 -28.19 -17.43 12.79
C SER A 188 -27.67 -16.49 11.70
N SER A 189 -27.49 -16.99 10.48
CA SER A 189 -26.94 -16.25 9.35
C SER A 189 -27.63 -16.63 8.04
N VAL A 190 -28.02 -15.63 7.23
CA VAL A 190 -28.56 -15.87 5.89
C VAL A 190 -27.92 -14.93 4.88
N THR A 191 -27.46 -15.48 3.76
CA THR A 191 -26.94 -14.69 2.64
C THR A 191 -27.81 -14.88 1.43
N PHE A 192 -28.50 -13.83 1.00
CA PHE A 192 -29.26 -13.81 -0.24
C PHE A 192 -28.33 -13.51 -1.41
N LEU A 193 -28.41 -14.32 -2.46
CA LEU A 193 -27.57 -14.20 -3.64
C LEU A 193 -28.39 -13.61 -4.78
N LEU A 194 -28.00 -12.42 -5.22
CA LEU A 194 -28.51 -11.80 -6.44
C LEU A 194 -27.93 -12.57 -7.62
N ASP A 195 -28.78 -13.39 -8.24
CA ASP A 195 -28.40 -14.39 -9.21
C ASP A 195 -28.64 -13.96 -10.66
N ARG A 196 -29.12 -12.73 -10.90
CA ARG A 196 -29.26 -12.11 -12.22
C ARG A 196 -28.64 -10.71 -12.23
N LYS A 197 -27.94 -10.39 -13.34
CA LYS A 197 -27.39 -9.06 -13.63
C LYS A 197 -28.41 -8.23 -14.43
N LEU A 198 -29.03 -7.22 -13.82
CA LEU A 198 -30.10 -6.41 -14.44
C LEU A 198 -29.82 -4.90 -14.52
N ASN A 199 -28.77 -4.40 -13.86
CA ASN A 199 -28.47 -2.98 -13.67
C ASN A 199 -27.37 -2.44 -14.60
N ASP A 200 -26.51 -3.29 -15.17
CA ASP A 200 -25.38 -2.85 -16.04
C ASP A 200 -25.78 -2.47 -17.47
N VAL A 201 -27.09 -2.35 -17.73
CA VAL A 201 -27.66 -2.09 -19.06
C VAL A 201 -27.36 -0.66 -19.56
N ASN A 202 -26.83 0.23 -18.71
CA ASN A 202 -26.56 1.62 -19.09
C ASN A 202 -25.50 1.75 -20.19
N LEU A 203 -24.54 0.84 -20.25
CA LEU A 203 -23.50 0.79 -21.29
C LEU A 203 -24.05 0.35 -22.66
N ILE A 204 -25.15 -0.42 -22.66
CA ILE A 204 -25.69 -1.11 -23.85
C ILE A 204 -27.09 -0.59 -24.23
N ARG A 205 -27.55 0.50 -23.58
CA ARG A 205 -28.91 1.06 -23.74
C ARG A 205 -29.33 1.32 -25.19
N LYS A 206 -28.39 1.56 -26.10
CA LYS A 206 -28.65 1.90 -27.51
C LYS A 206 -28.90 0.69 -28.42
N GLU A 207 -28.60 -0.53 -27.97
CA GLU A 207 -28.54 -1.72 -28.84
C GLU A 207 -29.67 -2.73 -28.58
N LEU A 208 -30.51 -2.50 -27.58
CA LEU A 208 -31.58 -3.43 -27.19
C LEU A 208 -32.87 -3.19 -28.00
N THR A 209 -33.39 -4.27 -28.57
CA THR A 209 -34.71 -4.29 -29.25
C THR A 209 -35.86 -4.10 -28.25
N PRO A 210 -37.05 -3.63 -28.71
CA PRO A 210 -38.23 -3.50 -27.83
C PRO A 210 -38.63 -4.80 -27.12
N GLN A 211 -38.43 -5.94 -27.76
CA GLN A 211 -38.72 -7.25 -27.17
C GLN A 211 -37.73 -7.57 -26.03
N GLN A 212 -36.43 -7.29 -26.21
CA GLN A 212 -35.43 -7.46 -25.15
C GLN A 212 -35.69 -6.53 -23.97
N TRP A 213 -36.15 -5.29 -24.24
CA TRP A 213 -36.59 -4.38 -23.18
C TRP A 213 -37.75 -4.94 -22.37
N ALA A 214 -38.78 -5.48 -23.03
CA ALA A 214 -39.92 -6.10 -22.35
C ALA A 214 -39.49 -7.28 -21.45
N VAL A 215 -38.56 -8.13 -21.92
CA VAL A 215 -37.99 -9.22 -21.13
C VAL A 215 -37.21 -8.70 -19.92
N LEU A 216 -36.34 -7.70 -20.12
CA LEU A 216 -35.57 -7.09 -19.02
C LEU A 216 -36.47 -6.44 -17.97
N ASP A 217 -37.54 -5.76 -18.39
CA ASP A 217 -38.49 -5.15 -17.47
C ASP A 217 -39.29 -6.20 -16.70
N GLN A 218 -39.71 -7.28 -17.36
CA GLN A 218 -40.31 -8.42 -16.67
C GLN A 218 -39.36 -9.03 -15.64
N GLN A 219 -38.08 -9.20 -15.98
CA GLN A 219 -37.07 -9.72 -15.05
C GLN A 219 -36.82 -8.78 -13.86
N ARG A 220 -36.84 -7.45 -14.07
CA ARG A 220 -36.74 -6.47 -12.99
C ARG A 220 -37.94 -6.51 -12.06
N GLN A 221 -39.14 -6.68 -12.59
CA GLN A 221 -40.35 -6.87 -11.80
C GLN A 221 -40.27 -8.16 -10.98
N GLU A 222 -39.80 -9.26 -11.60
CA GLU A 222 -39.60 -10.54 -10.91
C GLU A 222 -38.57 -10.42 -9.78
N GLN A 223 -37.42 -9.79 -10.04
CA GLN A 223 -36.38 -9.55 -9.04
C GLN A 223 -36.92 -8.68 -7.88
N THR A 224 -37.72 -7.65 -8.19
CA THR A 224 -38.37 -6.82 -7.18
C THR A 224 -39.28 -7.66 -6.28
N ARG A 225 -40.11 -8.53 -6.87
CA ARG A 225 -40.96 -9.46 -6.12
C ARG A 225 -40.13 -10.42 -5.24
N HIS A 226 -39.00 -10.93 -5.74
CA HIS A 226 -38.15 -11.81 -4.93
C HIS A 226 -37.44 -11.06 -3.80
N LEU A 227 -37.06 -9.79 -4.01
CA LEU A 227 -36.54 -8.91 -2.96
C LEU A 227 -37.60 -8.65 -1.87
N ASP A 228 -38.87 -8.48 -2.24
CA ASP A 228 -39.98 -8.38 -1.28
C ASP A 228 -40.12 -9.69 -0.48
N GLN A 229 -40.06 -10.84 -1.15
CA GLN A 229 -40.12 -12.15 -0.49
C GLN A 229 -38.93 -12.41 0.44
N MET A 230 -37.74 -11.89 0.12
CA MET A 230 -36.58 -11.92 1.01
C MET A 230 -36.86 -11.16 2.31
N LEU A 231 -37.49 -9.98 2.24
CA LEU A 231 -37.88 -9.24 3.44
C LEU A 231 -38.90 -10.01 4.26
N VAL A 232 -39.91 -10.62 3.61
CA VAL A 232 -40.91 -11.48 4.28
C VAL A 232 -40.24 -12.67 4.98
N PHE A 233 -39.27 -13.32 4.33
CA PHE A 233 -38.52 -14.43 4.93
C PHE A 233 -37.86 -14.01 6.25
N VAL A 234 -37.15 -12.87 6.26
CA VAL A 234 -36.46 -12.37 7.45
C VAL A 234 -37.45 -11.90 8.53
N GLN A 235 -38.57 -11.27 8.13
CA GLN A 235 -39.64 -10.86 9.03
C GLN A 235 -40.25 -12.06 9.76
N GLU A 236 -40.68 -13.08 9.02
CA GLU A 236 -41.30 -14.28 9.57
C GLU A 236 -40.33 -15.06 10.45
N HIS A 237 -39.07 -15.19 10.01
CA HIS A 237 -38.05 -15.90 10.81
C HIS A 237 -37.86 -15.23 12.16
N ARG A 238 -37.75 -13.89 12.21
CA ARG A 238 -37.63 -13.17 13.48
C ARG A 238 -38.89 -13.20 14.32
N ARG A 239 -40.06 -13.21 13.70
CA ARG A 239 -41.35 -13.29 14.41
C ARG A 239 -41.46 -14.60 15.17
N ILE A 240 -41.06 -15.72 14.52
CA ILE A 240 -41.13 -17.07 15.06
C ILE A 240 -39.93 -17.35 15.99
N HIS A 241 -38.70 -17.09 15.54
CA HIS A 241 -37.43 -17.42 16.21
C HIS A 241 -36.72 -16.16 16.72
N ARG A 242 -37.30 -15.53 17.75
CA ARG A 242 -36.82 -14.24 18.29
C ARG A 242 -35.36 -14.29 18.74
N GLY A 243 -34.54 -13.41 18.16
CA GLY A 243 -33.13 -13.24 18.55
C GLY A 243 -32.16 -14.29 18.02
N VAL A 244 -32.63 -15.26 17.23
CA VAL A 244 -31.77 -16.30 16.64
C VAL A 244 -30.99 -15.76 15.45
N LEU A 245 -31.68 -15.10 14.51
CA LEU A 245 -31.07 -14.54 13.31
C LEU A 245 -30.24 -13.30 13.64
N ARG A 246 -28.92 -13.41 13.47
CA ARG A 246 -27.94 -12.38 13.80
C ARG A 246 -27.41 -11.67 12.56
N ASN A 247 -27.19 -12.40 11.47
CA ASN A 247 -26.56 -11.89 10.28
C ASN A 247 -27.47 -12.10 9.08
N VAL A 248 -27.64 -11.05 8.28
CA VAL A 248 -28.28 -11.14 6.98
C VAL A 248 -27.48 -10.29 6.01
N ALA A 249 -27.19 -10.84 4.85
CA ALA A 249 -26.55 -10.11 3.77
C ALA A 249 -27.32 -10.36 2.46
N CYS A 250 -27.29 -9.39 1.57
CA CYS A 250 -27.71 -9.57 0.18
C CYS A 250 -26.49 -9.30 -0.69
N GLN A 251 -25.82 -10.37 -1.09
CA GLN A 251 -24.58 -10.33 -1.84
C GLN A 251 -24.86 -10.61 -3.31
N HIS A 252 -24.03 -10.04 -4.17
CA HIS A 252 -24.03 -10.42 -5.57
C HIS A 252 -23.06 -11.58 -5.79
N LEU A 253 -23.44 -12.48 -6.70
CA LEU A 253 -22.59 -13.61 -7.07
C LEU A 253 -21.30 -13.15 -7.77
N PHE A 254 -21.29 -11.96 -8.38
CA PHE A 254 -20.12 -11.41 -9.06
C PHE A 254 -19.63 -10.15 -8.34
N THR A 255 -18.36 -10.13 -7.96
CA THR A 255 -17.79 -9.23 -6.95
C THR A 255 -17.73 -7.74 -7.31
N PHE A 256 -18.12 -7.30 -8.52
CA PHE A 256 -17.74 -5.96 -8.99
C PHE A 256 -18.82 -5.05 -9.60
N ILE A 257 -20.04 -5.51 -9.89
CA ILE A 257 -20.93 -4.76 -10.82
C ILE A 257 -22.32 -4.43 -10.27
N GLU A 258 -22.96 -5.33 -9.52
CA GLU A 258 -24.31 -5.05 -9.00
C GLU A 258 -24.36 -5.22 -7.49
N GLN A 259 -24.86 -4.21 -6.80
CA GLN A 259 -25.16 -4.28 -5.38
C GLN A 259 -26.68 -4.46 -5.19
N CYS A 260 -27.08 -5.04 -4.07
CA CYS A 260 -28.48 -4.98 -3.66
C CYS A 260 -28.93 -3.52 -3.69
N ARG A 261 -30.13 -3.25 -4.19
CA ARG A 261 -30.67 -1.89 -4.17
C ARG A 261 -30.64 -1.41 -2.71
N ILE A 262 -29.95 -0.30 -2.46
CA ILE A 262 -29.68 0.22 -1.11
C ILE A 262 -30.94 0.32 -0.23
N GLN A 263 -32.10 0.57 -0.83
CA GLN A 263 -33.39 0.62 -0.14
C GLN A 263 -33.78 -0.73 0.48
N TYR A 264 -33.62 -1.84 -0.25
CA TYR A 264 -33.93 -3.19 0.25
C TYR A 264 -32.91 -3.63 1.30
N GLU A 265 -31.64 -3.35 1.07
CA GLU A 265 -30.58 -3.64 2.03
C GLU A 265 -30.80 -2.89 3.35
N GLN A 266 -31.15 -1.59 3.31
CA GLN A 266 -31.52 -0.83 4.49
C GLN A 266 -32.74 -1.41 5.21
N GLN A 267 -33.78 -1.84 4.48
CA GLN A 267 -34.95 -2.49 5.07
C GLN A 267 -34.58 -3.83 5.73
N LEU A 268 -33.77 -4.64 5.06
CA LEU A 268 -33.27 -5.92 5.56
C LEU A 268 -32.49 -5.74 6.87
N PHE A 269 -31.65 -4.72 6.96
CA PHE A 269 -30.91 -4.41 8.18
C PHE A 269 -31.76 -3.79 9.29
N ARG A 270 -32.80 -3.00 8.97
CA ARG A 270 -33.80 -2.54 9.96
C ARG A 270 -34.55 -3.72 10.56
N LEU A 271 -34.73 -4.77 9.79
CA LEU A 271 -35.27 -6.04 10.26
C LEU A 271 -34.27 -6.84 11.09
N LEU A 272 -33.06 -6.39 11.44
CA LEU A 272 -32.20 -7.11 12.40
C LEU A 272 -32.18 -6.41 13.75
N PRO A 273 -31.93 -7.10 14.89
CA PRO A 273 -31.72 -6.44 16.17
C PRO A 273 -30.56 -5.42 16.08
N PRO A 274 -30.53 -4.37 16.92
CA PRO A 274 -29.39 -3.45 16.92
C PRO A 274 -28.13 -4.20 17.31
N LEU A 275 -26.97 -3.66 16.95
CA LEU A 275 -25.68 -4.24 17.35
C LEU A 275 -25.52 -4.03 18.86
N VAL A 276 -25.28 -5.10 19.61
CA VAL A 276 -25.11 -5.07 21.07
C VAL A 276 -23.62 -5.12 21.38
N ASN A 277 -23.16 -4.24 22.28
CA ASN A 277 -21.77 -4.17 22.73
C ASN A 277 -20.76 -4.09 21.57
N LEU A 278 -21.03 -3.20 20.61
CA LEU A 278 -20.19 -3.04 19.43
C LEU A 278 -18.83 -2.46 19.82
N GLN A 279 -17.76 -3.24 19.69
CA GLN A 279 -16.38 -2.76 19.92
C GLN A 279 -15.67 -2.34 18.62
N PHE A 280 -16.06 -2.94 17.49
CA PHE A 280 -15.44 -2.73 16.19
C PHE A 280 -16.54 -2.36 15.19
N LEU A 281 -16.50 -1.15 14.64
CA LEU A 281 -17.38 -0.69 13.58
C LEU A 281 -16.59 -0.74 12.27
N SER A 282 -16.83 -1.77 11.45
CA SER A 282 -16.06 -2.09 10.25
C SER A 282 -16.99 -2.22 9.03
N HIS A 283 -16.41 -2.43 7.85
CA HIS A 283 -17.16 -2.68 6.62
C HIS A 283 -18.17 -3.84 6.73
N GLU A 284 -17.91 -4.84 7.58
CA GLU A 284 -18.78 -6.02 7.76
C GLU A 284 -20.11 -5.71 8.46
N ASN A 285 -20.12 -4.71 9.35
CA ASN A 285 -21.30 -4.37 10.16
C ASN A 285 -21.80 -2.94 9.92
N TRP A 286 -21.12 -2.18 9.06
CA TRP A 286 -21.44 -0.80 8.71
C TRP A 286 -22.90 -0.63 8.28
N ALA A 287 -23.35 -1.39 7.27
CA ALA A 287 -24.70 -1.23 6.74
C ALA A 287 -25.80 -1.54 7.78
N ARG A 288 -25.56 -2.52 8.66
CA ARG A 288 -26.45 -2.81 9.81
C ARG A 288 -26.48 -1.68 10.82
N PHE A 289 -25.31 -1.15 11.17
CA PHE A 289 -25.21 0.02 12.06
C PHE A 289 -26.01 1.20 11.50
N VAL A 290 -25.80 1.55 10.22
CA VAL A 290 -26.44 2.67 9.55
C VAL A 290 -27.96 2.56 9.60
N ALA A 291 -28.50 1.37 9.34
CA ALA A 291 -29.94 1.12 9.36
C ALA A 291 -30.58 1.39 10.74
N ARG A 292 -29.80 1.28 11.83
CA ARG A 292 -30.26 1.45 13.22
C ARG A 292 -29.33 2.36 14.04
N ILE A 293 -28.84 3.43 13.40
CA ILE A 293 -27.84 4.34 13.98
C ILE A 293 -28.29 4.92 15.33
N LYS A 294 -29.57 5.30 15.45
CA LYS A 294 -30.14 5.89 16.68
C LYS A 294 -30.28 4.88 17.83
N GLU A 295 -30.40 3.60 17.52
CA GLU A 295 -30.72 2.54 18.50
C GLU A 295 -29.48 1.77 18.96
N THR A 296 -28.43 1.77 18.15
CA THR A 296 -27.17 1.08 18.46
C THR A 296 -26.39 1.85 19.51
N ASN A 297 -26.02 1.22 20.63
CA ASN A 297 -25.14 1.85 21.61
C ASN A 297 -23.70 1.85 21.09
N LEU A 298 -23.11 3.04 20.95
CA LEU A 298 -21.75 3.24 20.44
C LEU A 298 -20.71 3.48 21.54
N SER A 299 -21.12 3.54 22.81
CA SER A 299 -20.21 3.87 23.92
C SER A 299 -19.01 2.93 24.03
N ALA A 300 -19.17 1.68 23.60
CA ALA A 300 -18.15 0.63 23.64
C ALA A 300 -17.28 0.53 22.37
N VAL A 301 -17.55 1.33 21.33
CA VAL A 301 -16.79 1.26 20.06
C VAL A 301 -15.37 1.78 20.30
N LYS A 302 -14.39 0.90 20.08
CA LYS A 302 -12.96 1.17 20.19
C LYS A 302 -12.30 1.44 18.84
N VAL A 303 -12.74 0.71 17.82
CA VAL A 303 -12.14 0.80 16.48
C VAL A 303 -13.24 1.11 15.47
N PHE A 304 -12.98 2.12 14.65
CA PHE A 304 -13.79 2.47 13.50
C PHE A 304 -12.96 2.34 12.22
N GLN A 305 -13.47 1.59 11.24
CA GLN A 305 -12.84 1.44 9.93
C GLN A 305 -13.89 1.61 8.83
N SER A 306 -13.76 2.65 8.02
CA SER A 306 -14.54 2.78 6.79
C SER A 306 -14.04 1.79 5.75
N SER A 307 -14.95 1.29 4.90
CA SER A 307 -14.55 0.42 3.79
C SER A 307 -13.71 1.19 2.75
N PRO A 308 -12.50 0.73 2.40
CA PRO A 308 -11.69 1.37 1.35
C PRO A 308 -12.21 1.06 -0.07
N TYR A 309 -13.06 0.04 -0.23
CA TYR A 309 -13.44 -0.52 -1.54
C TYR A 309 -14.64 0.16 -2.21
N HIS A 310 -15.28 1.12 -1.55
CA HIS A 310 -16.39 1.85 -2.15
C HIS A 310 -16.02 3.32 -2.34
N LYS A 311 -15.04 3.56 -3.23
CA LYS A 311 -14.82 4.88 -3.81
C LYS A 311 -16.14 5.33 -4.45
N GLY A 312 -16.81 6.28 -3.82
CA GLY A 312 -18.14 6.73 -4.23
C GLY A 312 -19.32 6.17 -3.45
N ASP A 313 -19.12 5.55 -2.27
CA ASP A 313 -20.23 5.33 -1.35
C ASP A 313 -20.71 6.66 -0.77
N VAL A 314 -21.50 7.36 -1.58
CA VAL A 314 -22.23 8.57 -1.24
C VAL A 314 -23.01 8.36 0.07
N ALA A 315 -23.34 7.11 0.45
CA ALA A 315 -24.02 6.84 1.71
C ALA A 315 -23.15 7.24 2.92
N PHE A 316 -21.85 6.93 2.97
CA PHE A 316 -21.01 7.23 4.14
C PHE A 316 -20.98 8.73 4.45
N SER A 317 -20.63 9.54 3.45
CA SER A 317 -20.56 11.00 3.58
C SER A 317 -21.94 11.59 3.89
N GLN A 318 -23.03 11.05 3.31
CA GLN A 318 -24.38 11.46 3.65
C GLN A 318 -24.77 11.12 5.09
N ILE A 319 -24.35 9.98 5.63
CA ILE A 319 -24.69 9.56 7.00
C ILE A 319 -23.98 10.46 8.00
N LEU A 320 -22.69 10.72 7.81
CA LEU A 320 -21.96 11.66 8.66
C LEU A 320 -22.57 13.07 8.62
N ARG A 321 -23.02 13.51 7.44
CA ARG A 321 -23.69 14.82 7.27
C ARG A 321 -25.06 14.86 7.94
N ARG A 322 -25.85 13.77 7.88
CA ARG A 322 -27.23 13.73 8.38
C ARG A 322 -27.33 13.39 9.86
N THR A 323 -26.44 12.55 10.37
CA THR A 323 -26.48 12.03 11.74
C THR A 323 -25.06 11.92 12.29
N PRO A 324 -24.47 13.02 12.80
CA PRO A 324 -23.16 12.95 13.42
C PRO A 324 -23.21 11.94 14.59
N PHE A 325 -22.38 10.91 14.56
CA PHE A 325 -22.42 9.83 15.56
C PHE A 325 -21.09 9.59 16.25
N LEU A 326 -19.97 10.10 15.72
CA LEU A 326 -18.63 9.88 16.30
C LEU A 326 -18.54 10.37 17.76
N HIS A 327 -19.25 11.44 18.11
CA HIS A 327 -19.39 11.93 19.49
C HIS A 327 -20.06 10.91 20.45
N ARG A 328 -20.65 9.81 19.96
CA ARG A 328 -21.21 8.75 20.81
C ARG A 328 -20.22 7.62 21.06
N CYS A 329 -19.11 7.56 20.32
CA CYS A 329 -18.06 6.56 20.43
C CYS A 329 -17.08 6.91 21.57
N ARG A 330 -17.51 6.77 22.82
CA ARG A 330 -16.75 7.23 23.99
C ARG A 330 -15.50 6.41 24.33
N SER A 331 -15.40 5.21 23.80
CA SER A 331 -14.21 4.36 23.94
C SER A 331 -13.32 4.35 22.70
N LEU A 332 -13.50 5.28 21.76
CA LEU A 332 -12.81 5.25 20.47
C LEU A 332 -11.30 5.47 20.65
N GLU A 333 -10.53 4.44 20.28
CA GLU A 333 -9.07 4.40 20.35
C GLU A 333 -8.43 4.52 18.95
N LYS A 334 -9.11 4.00 17.92
CA LYS A 334 -8.63 3.99 16.54
C LYS A 334 -9.72 4.36 15.54
N ILE A 335 -9.37 5.22 14.59
CA ILE A 335 -10.26 5.60 13.49
C ILE A 335 -9.53 5.51 12.15
N GLU A 336 -10.16 4.87 11.18
CA GLU A 336 -9.73 4.77 9.80
C GLU A 336 -10.90 5.19 8.91
N MET A 337 -10.73 6.26 8.13
CA MET A 337 -11.82 6.83 7.33
C MET A 337 -11.35 7.33 5.96
N SER A 338 -12.16 7.11 4.93
CA SER A 338 -12.03 7.80 3.64
C SER A 338 -12.99 9.01 3.62
N TYR A 339 -12.47 10.23 3.49
CA TYR A 339 -13.18 11.47 3.83
C TYR A 339 -13.08 12.58 2.78
N THR A 340 -14.15 13.39 2.60
CA THR A 340 -14.25 14.29 1.43
C THR A 340 -14.81 15.71 1.62
N ASP A 341 -15.07 16.29 2.82
CA ASP A 341 -15.46 17.74 2.81
C ASP A 341 -15.54 18.59 4.13
N LYS A 342 -15.90 18.03 5.28
CA LYS A 342 -16.14 18.77 6.55
C LYS A 342 -15.25 18.33 7.71
N ASP A 343 -15.01 19.26 8.62
CA ASP A 343 -14.35 18.95 9.88
C ASP A 343 -15.27 18.10 10.79
N VAL A 344 -15.14 16.77 10.71
CA VAL A 344 -15.95 15.82 11.50
C VAL A 344 -15.55 15.78 12.98
N PHE A 345 -14.47 16.44 13.37
CA PHE A 345 -13.97 16.49 14.74
C PHE A 345 -14.22 17.83 15.44
N GLN A 346 -14.97 18.75 14.83
CA GLN A 346 -15.32 20.03 15.47
C GLN A 346 -16.00 19.82 16.84
N TRP A 347 -16.85 18.80 16.99
CA TRP A 347 -17.47 18.47 18.28
C TRP A 347 -16.43 18.12 19.36
N ALA A 348 -15.34 17.47 18.99
CA ALA A 348 -14.27 17.07 19.91
C ALA A 348 -13.43 18.28 20.33
N VAL A 349 -13.22 19.23 19.42
CA VAL A 349 -12.61 20.54 19.72
C VAL A 349 -13.45 21.30 20.74
N ASP A 350 -14.76 21.33 20.56
CA ASP A 350 -15.68 22.03 21.47
C ASP A 350 -15.73 21.35 22.85
N GLU A 351 -15.76 20.01 22.89
CA GLU A 351 -15.66 19.24 24.13
C GLU A 351 -14.33 19.49 24.86
N ARG A 352 -13.21 19.56 24.14
CA ARG A 352 -11.89 19.87 24.71
C ARG A 352 -11.86 21.26 25.33
N ARG A 353 -12.34 22.28 24.61
CA ARG A 353 -12.41 23.66 25.13
C ARG A 353 -13.25 23.73 26.40
N GLN A 354 -14.37 23.04 26.44
CA GLN A 354 -15.21 22.99 27.64
C GLN A 354 -14.50 22.26 28.80
N TYR A 355 -13.82 21.15 28.52
CA TYR A 355 -13.01 20.42 29.49
C TYR A 355 -11.91 21.32 30.09
N ASP A 356 -11.15 22.02 29.25
CA ASP A 356 -10.08 22.92 29.67
C ASP A 356 -10.64 24.10 30.47
N ALA A 357 -11.79 24.66 30.07
CA ALA A 357 -12.47 25.73 30.80
C ALA A 357 -12.98 25.28 32.18
N ASP A 358 -13.52 24.06 32.28
CA ASP A 358 -13.96 23.49 33.56
C ASP A 358 -12.76 23.24 34.48
N MET A 359 -11.66 22.67 33.96
CA MET A 359 -10.43 22.48 34.70
C MET A 359 -9.83 23.81 35.19
N ALA A 360 -9.77 24.84 34.33
CA ALA A 360 -9.28 26.17 34.69
C ALA A 360 -10.16 26.85 35.75
N ALA A 361 -11.46 26.56 35.77
CA ALA A 361 -12.39 27.03 36.79
C ALA A 361 -12.39 26.17 38.08
N GLY A 362 -11.54 25.14 38.17
CA GLY A 362 -11.50 24.20 39.30
C GLY A 362 -12.72 23.28 39.40
N ARG A 363 -13.50 23.13 38.33
CA ARG A 363 -14.67 22.25 38.26
C ARG A 363 -14.27 20.88 37.70
N SER A 364 -14.84 19.81 38.24
CA SER A 364 -14.68 18.48 37.64
C SER A 364 -15.36 18.46 36.26
N PRO A 365 -14.65 18.05 35.19
CA PRO A 365 -15.23 17.95 33.86
C PRO A 365 -16.45 17.02 33.86
N ARG A 366 -17.52 17.43 33.17
CA ARG A 366 -18.79 16.66 33.14
C ARG A 366 -18.63 15.29 32.48
N GLN A 367 -17.67 15.16 31.57
CA GLN A 367 -17.45 13.95 30.80
C GLN A 367 -15.95 13.79 30.48
N PRO A 368 -15.41 12.55 30.50
CA PRO A 368 -14.06 12.31 30.02
C PRO A 368 -13.96 12.55 28.51
N LEU A 369 -12.79 13.04 28.08
CA LEU A 369 -12.44 13.16 26.67
C LEU A 369 -12.29 11.78 26.01
N VAL A 370 -12.53 11.72 24.71
CA VAL A 370 -12.43 10.48 23.94
C VAL A 370 -10.94 10.07 23.80
N PRO A 371 -10.58 8.82 24.11
CA PRO A 371 -9.18 8.39 24.19
C PRO A 371 -8.60 8.00 22.82
N LEU A 372 -8.76 8.84 21.80
CA LEU A 372 -8.33 8.54 20.44
C LEU A 372 -6.80 8.52 20.34
N GLN A 373 -6.23 7.41 19.90
CA GLN A 373 -4.77 7.17 19.83
C GLN A 373 -4.27 7.09 18.39
N GLU A 374 -5.04 6.48 17.49
CA GLU A 374 -4.65 6.26 16.10
C GLU A 374 -5.68 6.84 15.14
N VAL A 375 -5.21 7.67 14.20
CA VAL A 375 -6.03 8.25 13.15
C VAL A 375 -5.42 7.94 11.79
N HIS A 376 -6.19 7.31 10.92
CA HIS A 376 -5.87 7.10 9.51
C HIS A 376 -6.96 7.74 8.65
N ILE A 377 -6.60 8.75 7.87
CA ILE A 377 -7.54 9.45 6.98
C ILE A 377 -7.04 9.34 5.56
N GLU A 378 -7.84 8.69 4.73
CA GLU A 378 -7.72 8.79 3.28
C GLU A 378 -8.64 9.89 2.80
N PHE A 379 -8.23 10.70 1.82
CA PHE A 379 -9.11 11.73 1.28
C PHE A 379 -8.97 11.86 -0.23
N ASP A 380 -10.05 12.23 -0.90
CA ASP A 380 -10.04 12.64 -2.30
C ASP A 380 -10.06 14.16 -2.38
N GLY A 381 -9.21 14.73 -3.25
CA GLY A 381 -9.25 16.15 -3.57
C GLY A 381 -8.82 17.11 -2.46
N SER A 382 -9.51 18.26 -2.42
CA SER A 382 -9.13 19.44 -1.64
C SER A 382 -9.35 19.27 -0.16
N PHE A 383 -8.26 19.33 0.60
CA PHE A 383 -8.34 19.33 2.04
C PHE A 383 -7.62 20.55 2.62
N ASN A 384 -8.34 21.43 3.30
CA ASN A 384 -7.81 22.71 3.83
C ASN A 384 -6.96 22.57 5.10
N GLY A 385 -6.60 21.35 5.49
CA GLY A 385 -5.82 21.03 6.68
C GLY A 385 -6.52 21.19 8.04
N ARG A 386 -7.68 21.87 8.11
CA ARG A 386 -8.41 22.16 9.36
C ARG A 386 -8.74 20.91 10.18
N LEU A 387 -9.11 19.80 9.55
CA LEU A 387 -9.43 18.53 10.23
C LEU A 387 -8.25 18.06 11.05
N PHE A 388 -7.03 18.20 10.53
CA PHE A 388 -5.83 17.79 11.24
C PHE A 388 -5.59 18.68 12.44
N ASP A 389 -5.74 20.00 12.30
CA ASP A 389 -5.66 20.94 13.43
C ASP A 389 -6.69 20.58 14.51
N SER A 390 -7.91 20.23 14.12
CA SER A 390 -8.95 19.76 15.04
C SER A 390 -8.59 18.45 15.72
N ILE A 391 -7.97 17.49 15.02
CA ILE A 391 -7.50 16.23 15.60
C ILE A 391 -6.35 16.48 16.58
N GLY A 392 -5.33 17.24 16.16
CA GLY A 392 -4.16 17.54 16.97
C GLY A 392 -4.52 18.27 18.26
N TYR A 393 -5.46 19.22 18.18
CA TYR A 393 -5.96 19.93 19.35
C TYR A 393 -6.87 19.07 20.23
N ALA A 394 -7.90 18.43 19.66
CA ALA A 394 -8.91 17.72 20.44
C ALA A 394 -8.36 16.48 21.16
N PHE A 395 -7.37 15.82 20.57
CA PHE A 395 -6.80 14.56 21.06
C PHE A 395 -5.33 14.67 21.47
N SER A 396 -4.87 15.89 21.78
CA SER A 396 -3.47 16.19 22.09
C SER A 396 -2.85 15.28 23.16
N ASP A 397 -3.62 14.94 24.18
CA ASP A 397 -3.17 14.11 25.31
C ASP A 397 -3.19 12.61 25.04
N THR A 398 -3.79 12.14 23.94
CA THR A 398 -4.03 10.72 23.68
C THR A 398 -3.49 10.24 22.35
N LEU A 399 -3.35 11.13 21.37
CA LEU A 399 -2.94 10.83 20.02
C LEU A 399 -1.49 10.33 19.97
N LYS A 400 -1.29 9.14 19.40
CA LYS A 400 0.00 8.47 19.20
C LYS A 400 0.40 8.38 17.73
N SER A 401 -0.55 8.24 16.82
CA SER A 401 -0.29 8.12 15.40
C SER A 401 -1.31 8.90 14.59
N LEU A 402 -0.83 9.78 13.72
CA LEU A 402 -1.64 10.50 12.73
C LEU A 402 -1.14 10.16 11.33
N ARG A 403 -2.01 9.54 10.53
CA ARG A 403 -1.75 9.15 9.13
C ARG A 403 -2.78 9.80 8.22
N ALA A 404 -2.31 10.45 7.18
CA ALA A 404 -3.14 11.13 6.21
C ALA A 404 -2.65 10.82 4.79
N HIS A 405 -3.51 10.29 3.93
CA HIS A 405 -3.17 9.97 2.55
C HIS A 405 -4.17 10.57 1.56
N CYS A 406 -3.68 11.48 0.72
CA CYS A 406 -4.40 11.95 -0.45
C CYS A 406 -4.38 10.87 -1.53
N ILE A 407 -5.55 10.28 -1.78
CA ILE A 407 -5.77 9.42 -2.92
C ILE A 407 -5.86 10.33 -4.13
N ALA A 408 -4.73 10.52 -4.81
CA ALA A 408 -4.74 11.17 -6.12
C ALA A 408 -5.69 10.37 -7.02
N SER A 409 -6.75 11.01 -7.49
CA SER A 409 -7.57 10.42 -8.53
C SER A 409 -6.69 10.28 -9.76
N ASN A 410 -6.36 9.05 -10.17
CA ASN A 410 -5.61 8.82 -11.41
C ASN A 410 -6.30 9.45 -12.64
N ASN A 411 -7.56 9.88 -12.50
CA ASN A 411 -8.39 10.42 -13.56
C ASN A 411 -8.51 11.96 -13.51
N SER A 412 -7.94 12.65 -12.52
CA SER A 412 -7.94 14.12 -12.53
C SER A 412 -6.95 14.61 -13.58
N GLY A 413 -7.45 15.30 -14.61
CA GLY A 413 -6.61 15.95 -15.61
C GLY A 413 -5.63 16.96 -15.00
N PRO A 414 -4.60 17.38 -15.75
CA PRO A 414 -3.54 18.28 -15.28
C PRO A 414 -4.03 19.65 -14.77
N ASP A 415 -5.25 20.05 -15.10
CA ASP A 415 -5.82 21.38 -14.78
C ASP A 415 -6.69 21.42 -13.51
N GLN A 416 -6.83 20.33 -12.74
CA GLN A 416 -7.56 20.43 -11.47
C GLN A 416 -6.73 21.19 -10.44
N ASP A 417 -7.28 22.32 -9.96
CA ASP A 417 -6.70 23.18 -8.93
C ASP A 417 -6.09 22.34 -7.80
N VAL A 418 -4.75 22.33 -7.78
CA VAL A 418 -3.96 21.61 -6.79
C VAL A 418 -4.31 22.20 -5.44
N SER A 419 -5.01 21.42 -4.65
CA SER A 419 -5.55 21.90 -3.40
C SER A 419 -4.46 21.96 -2.33
N ASP A 420 -4.32 23.13 -1.73
CA ASP A 420 -3.40 23.40 -0.63
C ASP A 420 -3.90 22.72 0.66
N CYS A 421 -3.10 21.80 1.19
CA CYS A 421 -3.27 21.27 2.53
C CYS A 421 -2.32 21.98 3.50
N SER A 422 -2.88 22.93 4.26
CA SER A 422 -2.15 23.70 5.27
C SER A 422 -2.35 23.15 6.68
N PHE A 423 -1.30 22.61 7.28
CA PHE A 423 -1.28 21.97 8.58
C PHE A 423 -0.63 22.85 9.64
N GLY A 424 -1.26 22.98 10.82
CA GLY A 424 -0.75 23.80 11.90
C GLY A 424 -0.85 25.30 11.63
N ARG A 425 -1.72 25.77 10.71
CA ARG A 425 -1.91 27.20 10.44
C ARG A 425 -3.20 27.80 11.02
N GLY A 426 -4.14 26.98 11.50
CA GLY A 426 -5.39 27.47 12.10
C GLY A 426 -5.22 28.29 13.39
N LEU A 427 -6.31 28.88 13.88
CA LEU A 427 -6.35 29.59 15.19
C LEU A 427 -5.95 28.71 16.38
N LEU A 428 -5.91 27.39 16.19
CA LEU A 428 -5.52 26.40 17.18
C LEU A 428 -4.01 26.05 17.12
N SER A 429 -3.24 26.71 16.26
CA SER A 429 -1.89 26.25 15.91
C SER A 429 -0.84 26.43 16.98
N SER A 430 -0.97 27.49 17.78
CA SER A 430 -0.12 27.71 18.96
C SER A 430 -0.33 26.65 20.05
N SER A 431 -1.31 25.74 19.88
CA SER A 431 -1.67 24.70 20.84
C SER A 431 -1.42 23.27 20.37
N TRP A 432 -0.66 23.07 19.27
CA TRP A 432 -0.15 21.75 18.91
C TRP A 432 0.93 21.30 19.89
N SER A 433 0.52 20.86 21.07
CA SER A 433 1.34 20.15 22.04
C SER A 433 0.80 18.74 22.14
N THR A 434 1.31 17.83 21.31
CA THR A 434 0.90 16.42 21.30
C THR A 434 2.06 15.56 21.76
N PRO A 435 2.44 15.61 23.05
CA PRO A 435 3.65 14.99 23.56
C PRO A 435 3.62 13.47 23.42
N LYS A 436 2.47 12.84 23.19
CA LYS A 436 2.37 11.39 22.97
C LYS A 436 2.46 10.99 21.50
N LEU A 437 2.55 11.93 20.57
CA LEU A 437 2.59 11.64 19.14
C LEU A 437 3.95 11.01 18.78
N VAL A 438 3.90 9.74 18.37
CA VAL A 438 5.05 8.93 17.98
C VAL A 438 5.20 8.87 16.46
N ALA A 439 4.11 8.96 15.70
CA ALA A 439 4.13 8.87 14.25
C ALA A 439 3.27 9.96 13.58
N LEU A 440 3.88 10.71 12.65
CA LEU A 440 3.21 11.67 11.78
C LEU A 440 3.53 11.34 10.32
N ILE A 441 2.55 10.77 9.62
CA ILE A 441 2.68 10.38 8.21
C ILE A 441 1.63 11.14 7.42
N MET A 442 2.07 11.96 6.46
CA MET A 442 1.17 12.78 5.67
C MET A 442 1.55 12.70 4.21
N GLU A 443 0.56 12.55 3.35
CA GLU A 443 0.75 12.55 1.91
C GLU A 443 -0.36 13.39 1.28
N SER A 444 0.02 14.46 0.59
CA SER A 444 -0.91 15.38 -0.08
C SER A 444 -0.44 15.67 -1.51
N SER A 445 -1.27 16.37 -2.29
CA SER A 445 -0.81 16.95 -3.56
C SER A 445 0.14 18.12 -3.30
N LEU A 446 -0.23 19.00 -2.36
CA LEU A 446 0.58 20.09 -1.84
C LEU A 446 0.42 20.11 -0.31
N LEU A 447 1.54 20.20 0.41
CA LEU A 447 1.56 20.13 1.87
C LEU A 447 2.34 21.32 2.45
N HIS A 448 1.64 22.21 3.13
CA HIS A 448 2.23 23.28 3.92
C HIS A 448 2.18 22.92 5.39
N ILE A 449 3.35 22.85 6.03
CA ILE A 449 3.46 22.58 7.46
C ILE A 449 3.86 23.87 8.15
N HIS A 450 3.21 24.17 9.27
CA HIS A 450 3.57 25.33 10.08
C HIS A 450 5.02 25.24 10.59
N PRO A 451 5.79 26.34 10.53
CA PRO A 451 7.21 26.31 10.85
C PRO A 451 7.54 25.74 12.23
N SER A 452 6.74 26.08 13.24
CA SER A 452 6.95 25.66 14.62
C SER A 452 6.28 24.33 14.98
N LEU A 453 5.69 23.59 14.02
CA LEU A 453 4.93 22.39 14.37
C LEU A 453 5.80 21.35 15.08
N LEU A 454 7.00 21.09 14.54
CA LEU A 454 7.86 20.02 15.03
C LEU A 454 8.42 20.28 16.43
N THR A 455 8.52 21.55 16.85
CA THR A 455 8.99 21.91 18.20
C THR A 455 8.01 21.45 19.28
N GLY A 456 6.73 21.23 18.95
CA GLY A 456 5.71 20.68 19.83
C GLY A 456 5.64 19.15 19.89
N LEU A 457 6.51 18.42 19.16
CA LEU A 457 6.44 16.96 18.97
C LEU A 457 7.71 16.23 19.44
N PRO A 458 8.14 16.37 20.71
CA PRO A 458 9.45 15.89 21.17
C PRO A 458 9.62 14.35 21.11
N ASN A 459 8.52 13.59 21.17
CA ASN A 459 8.53 12.13 21.21
C ASN A 459 8.33 11.47 19.83
N LEU A 460 8.48 12.24 18.75
CA LEU A 460 8.29 11.74 17.41
C LEU A 460 9.36 10.72 17.03
N VAL A 461 8.94 9.52 16.64
CA VAL A 461 9.82 8.42 16.19
C VAL A 461 9.82 8.31 14.67
N CYS A 462 8.69 8.61 14.02
CA CYS A 462 8.52 8.54 12.57
C CYS A 462 7.86 9.82 12.03
N LEU A 463 8.57 10.50 11.12
CA LEU A 463 8.10 11.69 10.40
C LEU A 463 8.16 11.42 8.90
N SER A 464 7.00 11.32 8.24
CA SER A 464 6.92 11.08 6.80
C SER A 464 5.92 12.00 6.05
N PRO A 465 6.11 13.33 6.07
CA PRO A 465 5.36 14.27 5.24
C PRO A 465 5.87 14.28 3.79
N LYS A 466 4.95 14.07 2.85
CA LYS A 466 5.21 13.94 1.42
C LYS A 466 4.20 14.76 0.65
N ASP A 467 4.65 15.47 -0.36
CA ASP A 467 3.77 15.97 -1.41
C ASP A 467 4.06 15.34 -2.78
N LYS A 468 3.10 15.49 -3.69
CA LYS A 468 3.11 14.96 -5.05
C LYS A 468 3.33 16.05 -6.11
N ARG A 469 3.51 17.30 -5.70
CA ARG A 469 3.71 18.43 -6.61
C ARG A 469 5.08 18.32 -7.26
N ALA A 470 5.17 18.50 -8.57
CA ALA A 470 6.46 18.44 -9.26
C ALA A 470 7.12 19.84 -9.40
N ASP A 471 6.29 20.89 -9.31
CA ASP A 471 6.60 22.27 -9.64
C ASP A 471 6.51 23.16 -8.39
N TYR A 472 7.62 23.71 -7.90
CA TYR A 472 7.61 24.50 -6.66
C TYR A 472 7.90 25.98 -6.96
N ALA A 473 7.06 26.89 -6.45
CA ALA A 473 7.39 28.30 -6.41
C ALA A 473 8.16 28.61 -5.11
N THR A 474 9.12 29.52 -5.14
CA THR A 474 9.88 29.92 -3.93
C THR A 474 8.95 30.42 -2.81
N ALA A 475 7.82 31.04 -3.17
CA ALA A 475 6.82 31.50 -2.21
C ALA A 475 6.12 30.36 -1.44
N ASP A 476 6.13 29.13 -1.98
CA ASP A 476 5.51 27.96 -1.34
C ASP A 476 6.41 27.35 -0.25
N ILE A 477 7.72 27.66 -0.29
CA ILE A 477 8.73 27.11 0.61
C ILE A 477 8.80 28.00 1.85
N VAL A 478 8.28 27.50 2.97
CA VAL A 478 8.31 28.23 4.24
C VAL A 478 9.23 27.49 5.19
N PRO A 479 10.43 28.04 5.49
CA PRO A 479 11.39 27.38 6.37
C PRO A 479 10.78 27.01 7.72
N TRP A 480 11.03 25.77 8.15
CA TRP A 480 10.65 25.28 9.47
C TRP A 480 11.60 25.81 10.54
N GLU A 481 11.15 25.80 11.78
CA GLU A 481 12.02 26.04 12.93
C GLU A 481 12.80 24.77 13.26
N ALA A 482 14.01 24.93 13.78
CA ALA A 482 14.79 23.80 14.29
C ALA A 482 14.03 23.13 15.45
N ALA A 483 13.91 21.81 15.41
CA ALA A 483 13.26 21.03 16.46
C ALA A 483 14.24 20.07 17.16
N ASP A 484 13.99 19.80 18.43
CA ASP A 484 14.70 18.76 19.20
C ASP A 484 13.90 17.45 19.13
N LEU A 485 14.36 16.51 18.29
CA LEU A 485 13.66 15.26 17.98
C LEU A 485 14.54 14.05 18.33
N GLN A 486 14.96 13.94 19.60
CA GLN A 486 15.92 12.94 20.07
C GLN A 486 15.48 11.49 19.80
N HIS A 487 14.18 11.22 19.72
CA HIS A 487 13.62 9.89 19.49
C HIS A 487 13.39 9.55 18.02
N LEU A 488 13.66 10.48 17.10
CA LEU A 488 13.40 10.28 15.68
C LEU A 488 14.32 9.20 15.11
N THR A 489 13.72 8.16 14.55
CA THR A 489 14.43 7.03 13.91
C THR A 489 14.20 6.99 12.41
N HIS A 490 13.05 7.50 11.93
CA HIS A 490 12.67 7.51 10.53
C HIS A 490 12.25 8.90 10.08
N LEU A 491 12.99 9.48 9.14
CA LEU A 491 12.67 10.75 8.51
C LEU A 491 12.55 10.58 7.00
N THR A 492 11.36 10.82 6.46
CA THR A 492 11.11 10.79 5.01
C THR A 492 10.37 12.04 4.58
N LEU A 493 11.08 12.97 3.97
CA LEU A 493 10.54 14.22 3.48
C LEU A 493 10.53 14.20 1.96
N ARG A 494 9.38 14.53 1.37
CA ARG A 494 9.27 14.68 -0.08
C ARG A 494 8.57 15.97 -0.46
N GLY A 495 9.23 16.77 -1.29
CA GLY A 495 8.70 17.99 -1.88
C GLY A 495 8.83 19.22 -1.00
N THR A 496 7.79 20.04 -0.90
CA THR A 496 7.72 21.23 -0.05
C THR A 496 8.15 20.92 1.39
N PRO A 497 7.73 19.80 2.03
CA PRO A 497 8.27 19.38 3.33
C PRO A 497 9.79 19.22 3.36
N ALA A 498 10.39 18.64 2.31
CA ALA A 498 11.83 18.47 2.25
C ALA A 498 12.55 19.80 2.05
N LEU A 499 12.01 20.67 1.19
CA LEU A 499 12.57 21.99 0.89
C LEU A 499 12.46 22.98 2.06
N SER A 500 11.43 22.81 2.90
CA SER A 500 11.15 23.65 4.05
C SER A 500 11.88 23.21 5.33
N PHE A 501 12.38 21.98 5.37
CA PHE A 501 12.94 21.40 6.58
C PHE A 501 14.21 22.12 7.07
N HIS A 502 14.30 22.34 8.38
CA HIS A 502 15.44 22.99 9.00
C HIS A 502 16.56 21.99 9.31
N PRO A 503 17.78 22.17 8.75
CA PRO A 503 18.88 21.21 8.87
C PRO A 503 19.35 21.00 10.31
N ASP A 504 19.35 22.02 11.18
CA ASP A 504 19.75 21.89 12.59
C ASP A 504 18.92 20.86 13.37
N THR A 505 17.72 20.52 12.91
CA THR A 505 16.93 19.44 13.49
C THR A 505 17.71 18.12 13.47
N LEU A 506 18.53 17.88 12.44
CA LEU A 506 19.36 16.67 12.31
C LEU A 506 20.49 16.62 13.35
N TYR A 507 20.94 17.77 13.84
CA TYR A 507 21.95 17.81 14.91
C TYR A 507 21.41 17.20 16.21
N ASN A 508 20.11 17.33 16.43
CA ASN A 508 19.42 16.86 17.62
C ASN A 508 18.72 15.50 17.43
N THR A 509 19.03 14.75 16.34
CA THR A 509 18.41 13.45 16.05
C THR A 509 19.45 12.33 16.00
N PRO A 510 20.15 12.02 17.12
CA PRO A 510 21.24 11.03 17.12
C PRO A 510 20.79 9.60 16.80
N ASN A 511 19.50 9.29 17.01
CA ASN A 511 18.90 7.97 16.80
C ASN A 511 18.38 7.75 15.37
N LEU A 512 18.59 8.72 14.46
CA LEU A 512 18.06 8.65 13.11
C LEU A 512 18.72 7.52 12.32
N GLY A 513 17.94 6.48 11.99
CA GLY A 513 18.40 5.31 11.24
C GLY A 513 18.11 5.39 9.75
N LEU A 514 17.07 6.15 9.34
CA LEU A 514 16.66 6.32 7.95
C LEU A 514 16.41 7.80 7.66
N LEU A 515 17.13 8.34 6.67
CA LEU A 515 16.97 9.70 6.16
C LEU A 515 16.69 9.67 4.65
N ILE A 516 15.50 10.14 4.26
CA ILE A 516 15.11 10.27 2.86
C ILE A 516 14.66 11.70 2.61
N LEU A 517 15.38 12.41 1.72
CA LEU A 517 15.06 13.76 1.27
C LEU A 517 14.90 13.76 -0.25
N GLU A 518 13.67 14.00 -0.71
CA GLU A 518 13.33 13.89 -2.12
C GLU A 518 12.52 15.08 -2.62
N THR A 519 12.64 15.37 -3.92
CA THR A 519 11.61 16.09 -4.69
C THR A 519 10.88 15.10 -5.60
N VAL A 520 9.67 15.45 -6.00
CA VAL A 520 8.86 14.66 -6.93
C VAL A 520 9.50 14.68 -8.32
N LYS A 521 9.43 13.54 -9.01
CA LYS A 521 9.87 13.43 -10.41
C LYS A 521 8.86 14.13 -11.31
N THR A 522 9.29 15.15 -12.06
CA THR A 522 8.51 15.72 -13.15
C THR A 522 8.44 14.70 -14.30
N ARG A 523 7.30 14.58 -14.99
CA ARG A 523 7.22 13.72 -16.19
C ARG A 523 8.10 14.24 -17.32
N ASN A 524 8.31 15.55 -17.35
CA ASN A 524 9.19 16.23 -18.28
C ASN A 524 10.45 16.65 -17.52
N ASP A 525 11.54 15.89 -17.65
CA ASP A 525 12.86 16.24 -17.09
C ASP A 525 13.39 17.59 -17.63
N ASN A 526 12.72 18.19 -18.62
CA ASN A 526 13.09 19.45 -19.29
C ASN A 526 12.36 20.70 -18.79
N ILE A 527 11.29 20.56 -18.00
CA ILE A 527 10.43 21.68 -17.63
C ILE A 527 10.41 21.78 -16.12
N LEU A 528 11.29 22.62 -15.57
CA LEU A 528 10.99 23.47 -14.41
C LEU A 528 12.17 24.32 -13.96
N THR A 529 11.80 25.58 -13.72
CA THR A 529 12.31 26.60 -12.79
C THR A 529 13.82 26.64 -12.56
N THR A 530 14.37 27.76 -13.04
CA THR A 530 15.58 28.45 -12.59
C THR A 530 16.12 27.87 -11.29
N PRO A 531 17.41 27.44 -11.24
CA PRO A 531 18.02 27.01 -9.98
C PRO A 531 17.65 28.05 -8.92
N LEU A 532 17.04 27.60 -7.80
CA LEU A 532 16.77 28.47 -6.66
C LEU A 532 18.04 29.30 -6.46
N PRO A 533 17.99 30.65 -6.55
CA PRO A 533 19.17 31.48 -6.69
C PRO A 533 20.23 31.01 -5.71
N LEU A 534 21.28 30.43 -6.29
CA LEU A 534 22.41 29.84 -5.60
C LEU A 534 23.15 30.99 -4.96
N ASP A 535 22.83 31.29 -3.70
CA ASP A 535 23.58 32.22 -2.86
C ASP A 535 24.08 33.43 -3.65
N GLU A 536 23.19 34.12 -4.39
CA GLU A 536 23.48 35.49 -4.78
C GLU A 536 23.55 36.23 -3.45
N VAL A 537 24.77 36.28 -2.92
CA VAL A 537 25.19 37.12 -1.81
C VAL A 537 24.86 38.51 -2.31
N VAL A 538 23.64 38.94 -2.02
CA VAL A 538 23.36 40.36 -1.87
C VAL A 538 24.27 40.74 -0.71
N GLU A 539 25.52 41.10 -1.03
CA GLU A 539 26.38 41.86 -0.16
C GLU A 539 25.52 43.08 0.16
N GLU A 540 24.86 43.04 1.32
CA GLU A 540 24.22 44.20 1.89
C GLU A 540 25.37 45.19 2.08
N GLY A 541 25.55 46.06 1.07
CA GLY A 541 26.64 47.01 1.05
C GLY A 541 26.64 47.74 2.37
N GLU A 542 27.74 47.60 3.09
CA GLU A 542 28.09 48.48 4.20
C GLU A 542 28.30 49.89 3.61
N GLU A 543 27.22 50.57 3.22
CA GLU A 543 27.25 52.00 2.94
C GLU A 543 27.26 52.73 4.29
N GLY A 544 28.47 52.86 4.82
CA GLY A 544 28.79 54.01 5.65
C GLY A 544 28.69 55.29 4.82
N GLU A 545 27.80 56.19 5.18
CA GLU A 545 28.19 57.50 5.71
C GLU A 545 26.97 58.37 6.08
N ALA A 546 27.01 58.81 7.33
CA ALA A 546 26.32 59.92 7.97
C ALA A 546 25.53 60.90 7.08
N GLY A 547 24.20 60.86 7.20
CA GLY A 547 23.30 61.91 6.73
C GLY A 547 22.06 62.00 7.61
N LEU A 548 22.11 62.86 8.62
CA LEU A 548 20.98 63.23 9.48
C LEU A 548 19.76 63.64 8.63
N SER A 549 18.70 62.83 8.61
CA SER A 549 17.32 63.30 8.40
C SER A 549 16.31 62.29 8.91
N SER A 550 15.55 62.75 9.89
CA SER A 550 14.45 62.11 10.58
C SER A 550 13.20 61.92 9.70
N THR A 551 12.34 61.00 10.15
CA THR A 551 10.89 60.84 9.85
C THR A 551 10.47 59.96 8.68
N SER A 552 10.40 58.65 8.91
CA SER A 552 9.13 57.90 8.97
C SER A 552 9.41 56.46 9.42
N SER A 553 8.93 56.09 10.61
CA SER A 553 9.02 54.74 11.16
C SER A 553 8.02 53.82 10.46
N SER A 554 8.30 53.42 9.22
CA SER A 554 7.71 52.19 8.69
C SER A 554 8.37 51.03 9.43
N ALA A 555 7.59 50.22 10.14
CA ALA A 555 8.10 48.99 10.73
C ALA A 555 8.84 48.21 9.63
N PRO A 556 10.10 47.79 9.85
CA PRO A 556 10.86 47.07 8.84
C PRO A 556 10.01 45.89 8.38
N GLY A 557 9.66 45.90 7.09
CA GLY A 557 8.92 44.80 6.48
C GLY A 557 9.69 43.50 6.76
N PRO A 558 9.01 42.38 7.00
CA PRO A 558 9.67 41.12 7.30
C PRO A 558 10.65 40.81 6.18
N SER A 559 11.95 40.79 6.51
CA SER A 559 13.01 40.49 5.56
C SER A 559 12.66 39.19 4.82
N PRO A 560 12.86 39.12 3.50
CA PRO A 560 12.54 37.92 2.73
C PRO A 560 13.25 36.72 3.37
N ARG A 561 12.46 35.77 3.85
CA ARG A 561 12.99 34.58 4.53
C ARG A 561 13.83 33.80 3.55
N ARG A 562 15.15 33.81 3.73
CA ARG A 562 16.07 33.01 2.91
C ARG A 562 15.78 31.52 3.16
N PRO A 563 15.80 30.68 2.11
CA PRO A 563 15.67 29.24 2.27
C PRO A 563 16.77 28.70 3.21
N PRO A 564 16.50 27.61 3.96
CA PRO A 564 17.48 27.09 4.91
C PRO A 564 18.77 26.71 4.18
N ILE A 565 19.89 27.26 4.68
CA ILE A 565 21.22 26.88 4.23
C ILE A 565 21.51 25.54 4.86
N TRP A 566 21.56 24.49 4.04
CA TRP A 566 21.93 23.17 4.52
C TRP A 566 23.42 23.17 4.86
N THR A 567 23.71 23.29 6.16
CA THR A 567 25.02 23.02 6.73
C THR A 567 25.03 21.54 7.13
N TRP A 568 25.85 20.77 6.44
CA TRP A 568 25.76 19.30 6.48
C TRP A 568 26.76 18.70 7.46
N ASN A 569 26.89 19.31 8.64
CA ASN A 569 27.76 18.89 9.75
C ASN A 569 27.11 17.77 10.59
N TRP A 570 26.60 16.76 9.91
CA TRP A 570 25.77 15.72 10.51
C TRP A 570 26.55 14.79 11.43
N LYS A 571 26.00 14.57 12.63
CA LYS A 571 26.44 13.54 13.57
C LYS A 571 25.31 12.53 13.74
N LEU A 572 25.16 11.64 12.75
CA LEU A 572 24.08 10.66 12.69
C LEU A 572 24.66 9.24 12.83
N PRO A 573 25.12 8.85 14.04
CA PRO A 573 25.86 7.61 14.23
C PRO A 573 25.03 6.37 13.94
N MET A 574 23.70 6.46 14.07
CA MET A 574 22.78 5.35 13.82
C MET A 574 22.28 5.27 12.37
N LEU A 575 22.69 6.20 11.49
CA LEU A 575 22.17 6.27 10.14
C LEU A 575 22.62 5.06 9.32
N THR A 576 21.65 4.27 8.87
CA THR A 576 21.84 3.08 8.03
C THR A 576 21.46 3.30 6.57
N ILE A 577 20.45 4.14 6.32
CA ILE A 577 19.90 4.39 4.98
C ILE A 577 19.85 5.90 4.74
N LEU A 578 20.56 6.35 3.69
CA LEU A 578 20.51 7.72 3.21
C LEU A 578 20.06 7.75 1.75
N LYS A 579 18.97 8.47 1.47
CA LYS A 579 18.48 8.72 0.11
C LYS A 579 18.29 10.21 -0.12
N LEU A 580 19.03 10.74 -1.08
CA LEU A 580 18.95 12.13 -1.51
C LEU A 580 18.68 12.17 -3.01
N ASN A 581 17.78 13.06 -3.45
CA ASN A 581 17.62 13.31 -4.88
C ASN A 581 17.66 14.80 -5.24
N THR A 582 17.79 15.07 -6.54
CA THR A 582 17.68 16.39 -7.18
C THR A 582 18.48 17.49 -6.47
N VAL A 583 17.81 18.42 -5.79
CA VAL A 583 18.40 19.60 -5.14
C VAL A 583 19.26 19.21 -3.94
N PHE A 584 18.86 18.19 -3.19
CA PHE A 584 19.64 17.69 -2.05
C PHE A 584 20.88 16.92 -2.55
N ALA A 585 20.69 16.13 -3.61
CA ALA A 585 21.78 15.42 -4.26
C ALA A 585 22.83 16.36 -4.86
N SER A 586 22.44 17.48 -5.50
CA SER A 586 23.39 18.42 -6.09
C SER A 586 24.22 19.19 -5.05
N ARG A 587 23.70 19.32 -3.82
CA ARG A 587 24.40 19.97 -2.70
C ARG A 587 25.21 19.00 -1.85
N PHE A 588 25.09 17.69 -2.09
CA PHE A 588 25.78 16.65 -1.33
C PHE A 588 27.31 16.75 -1.47
N GLN A 589 28.01 16.44 -0.37
CA GLN A 589 29.45 16.28 -0.26
C GLN A 589 29.73 15.04 0.57
N PHE A 590 30.79 14.29 0.27
CA PHE A 590 31.08 13.06 1.01
C PHE A 590 31.45 13.32 2.47
N ARG A 591 32.09 14.45 2.80
CA ARG A 591 32.38 14.90 4.18
C ARG A 591 31.18 14.96 5.11
N MET A 592 29.99 15.02 4.56
CA MET A 592 28.74 14.97 5.33
C MET A 592 28.51 13.61 6.00
N LEU A 593 29.20 12.56 5.53
CA LEU A 593 29.12 11.19 6.04
C LEU A 593 30.15 10.88 7.13
N GLU A 594 30.97 11.85 7.54
CA GLU A 594 31.98 11.66 8.60
C GLU A 594 31.37 11.11 9.90
N GLY A 595 30.17 11.58 10.24
CA GLY A 595 29.43 11.15 11.43
C GLY A 595 28.50 9.94 11.23
N THR A 596 28.60 9.18 10.12
CA THR A 596 27.65 8.10 9.77
C THR A 596 28.33 6.74 9.54
N PRO A 597 29.05 6.18 10.53
CA PRO A 597 29.82 4.94 10.38
C PRO A 597 28.97 3.69 10.11
N ASN A 598 27.68 3.72 10.47
CA ASN A 598 26.74 2.60 10.28
C ASN A 598 26.00 2.65 8.94
N LEU A 599 26.37 3.56 8.04
CA LEU A 599 25.71 3.71 6.75
C LEU A 599 25.90 2.44 5.93
N TYR A 600 24.78 1.78 5.60
CA TYR A 600 24.73 0.54 4.84
C TYR A 600 24.29 0.78 3.39
N TYR A 601 23.38 1.74 3.19
CA TYR A 601 22.78 2.04 1.90
C TYR A 601 22.81 3.54 1.61
N LEU A 602 23.48 3.92 0.51
CA LEU A 602 23.60 5.29 0.03
C LEU A 602 22.98 5.42 -1.36
N THR A 603 22.06 6.38 -1.53
CA THR A 603 21.54 6.77 -2.83
C THR A 603 21.55 8.27 -2.99
N VAL A 604 22.29 8.76 -3.98
CA VAL A 604 22.40 10.19 -4.29
C VAL A 604 22.14 10.38 -5.78
N THR A 605 20.95 10.91 -6.11
CA THR A 605 20.46 10.97 -7.50
C THR A 605 20.18 12.40 -7.97
N ILE A 606 21.07 12.98 -8.76
CA ILE A 606 20.85 14.24 -9.48
C ILE A 606 20.09 13.93 -10.78
N ARG A 607 18.79 14.25 -10.83
CA ARG A 607 17.95 13.92 -12.01
C ARG A 607 18.06 14.90 -13.17
N TYR A 608 18.58 16.10 -12.93
CA TYR A 608 18.65 17.14 -13.95
C TYR A 608 19.82 16.90 -14.91
N SER A 609 19.54 17.02 -16.21
CA SER A 609 20.55 16.98 -17.27
C SER A 609 21.23 18.33 -17.51
N SER A 610 20.71 19.41 -16.90
CA SER A 610 21.29 20.74 -17.07
C SER A 610 22.73 20.78 -16.53
N PRO A 611 23.68 21.35 -17.29
CA PRO A 611 25.07 21.53 -16.85
C PRO A 611 25.20 22.29 -15.52
N LEU A 612 24.21 23.11 -15.16
CA LEU A 612 24.18 23.86 -13.90
C LEU A 612 24.14 22.95 -12.66
N TYR A 613 23.68 21.72 -12.80
CA TYR A 613 23.65 20.72 -11.72
C TYR A 613 24.79 19.71 -11.83
N ARG A 614 25.76 19.92 -12.74
CA ARG A 614 26.96 19.08 -12.79
C ARG A 614 27.73 19.27 -11.48
N ARG A 615 28.04 18.15 -10.82
CA ARG A 615 28.74 18.15 -9.55
C ARG A 615 30.09 17.47 -9.70
N THR A 616 31.17 18.26 -9.62
CA THR A 616 32.53 17.72 -9.54
C THR A 616 32.84 17.32 -8.11
N VAL A 617 33.22 16.06 -7.88
CA VAL A 617 33.69 15.58 -6.58
C VAL A 617 35.21 15.62 -6.62
N CYS A 618 35.84 16.15 -5.57
CA CYS A 618 37.29 16.18 -5.42
C CYS A 618 37.71 15.32 -4.23
N VAL A 619 38.99 14.93 -4.18
CA VAL A 619 39.53 14.06 -3.11
C VAL A 619 39.39 14.70 -1.73
N GLU A 620 39.46 16.03 -1.65
CA GLU A 620 39.32 16.81 -0.42
C GLU A 620 37.94 16.61 0.23
N GLU A 621 36.91 16.26 -0.54
CA GLU A 621 35.59 15.96 0.01
C GLU A 621 35.55 14.66 0.80
N PHE A 622 36.55 13.79 0.66
CA PHE A 622 36.67 12.57 1.45
C PHE A 622 37.48 12.75 2.74
N LEU A 623 38.07 13.92 2.96
CA LEU A 623 38.83 14.22 4.16
C LEU A 623 37.90 14.63 5.32
N LYS A 624 38.23 14.18 6.52
CA LYS A 624 37.57 14.56 7.79
C LYS A 624 37.73 16.06 8.01
N ASN A 625 36.67 16.70 8.50
CA ASN A 625 36.59 18.16 8.61
C ASN A 625 37.38 18.67 9.83
N THR A 626 38.69 18.59 9.74
CA THR A 626 39.63 19.04 10.78
C THR A 626 39.93 20.52 10.56
N THR A 627 38.98 21.39 10.93
CA THR A 627 39.18 22.86 10.90
C THR A 627 40.44 23.30 11.67
N HIS A 628 40.91 22.49 12.62
CA HIS A 628 42.14 22.72 13.36
C HIS A 628 43.40 22.19 12.66
N ASP A 629 43.30 21.17 11.80
CA ASP A 629 44.44 20.61 11.07
C ASP A 629 44.65 21.25 9.70
N GLN A 630 43.62 21.89 9.13
CA GLN A 630 43.76 22.58 7.85
C GLN A 630 44.75 23.75 7.95
N ARG A 631 44.71 24.54 9.04
CA ARG A 631 45.75 25.54 9.35
C ARG A 631 47.12 24.91 9.59
N ARG A 632 47.19 23.75 10.26
CA ARG A 632 48.46 23.04 10.47
C ARG A 632 49.04 22.44 9.19
N MET A 633 48.21 22.04 8.23
CA MET A 633 48.67 21.54 6.95
C MET A 633 49.20 22.67 6.08
N GLU A 634 48.54 23.83 6.06
CA GLU A 634 49.09 25.04 5.43
C GLU A 634 50.46 25.41 6.04
N ASP A 635 50.59 25.34 7.37
CA ASP A 635 51.85 25.59 8.07
C ASP A 635 52.92 24.51 7.78
N MET A 636 52.56 23.23 7.71
CA MET A 636 53.49 22.13 7.40
C MET A 636 53.94 22.15 5.93
N GLN A 637 53.05 22.47 5.00
CA GLN A 637 53.37 22.55 3.59
C GLN A 637 54.28 23.76 3.31
N ALA A 638 54.04 24.88 3.98
CA ALA A 638 54.96 26.02 3.98
C ALA A 638 56.35 25.69 4.58
N MET A 639 56.43 24.75 5.54
CA MET A 639 57.72 24.27 6.07
C MET A 639 58.42 23.24 5.16
N GLN A 640 57.69 22.39 4.44
CA GLN A 640 58.26 21.41 3.50
C GLN A 640 58.78 22.04 2.20
N ASP A 641 58.11 23.08 1.70
CA ASP A 641 58.58 23.84 0.54
C ASP A 641 59.89 24.59 0.83
N ASN A 642 60.16 24.94 2.09
CA ASN A 642 61.43 25.53 2.51
C ASN A 642 62.57 24.51 2.69
N ASN A 643 62.28 23.21 2.81
CA ASN A 643 63.28 22.18 3.12
C ASN A 643 63.57 21.20 1.97
N SER A 644 62.82 21.26 0.87
CA SER A 644 62.95 20.33 -0.27
C SER A 644 64.17 20.57 -1.17
N ASN A 645 65.08 21.49 -0.82
CA ASN A 645 66.19 21.86 -1.68
C ASN A 645 67.50 21.09 -1.44
N ASN A 646 67.56 20.06 -0.59
CA ASN A 646 68.89 19.54 -0.20
C ASN A 646 69.14 18.06 0.08
N ASN A 647 68.26 17.10 -0.17
CA ASN A 647 68.64 15.68 0.04
C ASN A 647 68.18 14.75 -1.07
N ASN A 648 69.19 14.20 -1.75
CA ASN A 648 69.12 13.29 -2.88
C ASN A 648 69.63 11.93 -2.37
N ASP A 649 68.83 11.23 -1.55
CA ASP A 649 69.19 9.91 -1.05
C ASP A 649 68.12 8.87 -1.40
N ASN A 650 68.49 8.07 -2.40
CA ASN A 650 67.85 6.81 -2.78
C ASN A 650 67.95 5.82 -1.61
N ASN A 651 66.84 5.52 -0.94
CA ASN A 651 66.61 4.16 -0.48
C ASN A 651 65.12 3.87 -0.27
N ASN A 652 64.58 3.14 -1.25
CA ASN A 652 63.36 2.35 -1.17
C ASN A 652 63.45 1.36 0.00
N ASN A 653 62.56 1.48 0.99
CA ASN A 653 61.77 0.35 1.48
C ASN A 653 60.68 0.79 2.47
N GLY A 654 59.46 0.89 1.95
CA GLY A 654 58.28 0.19 2.48
C GLY A 654 58.00 0.33 3.97
N ASN A 655 57.54 1.51 4.38
CA ASN A 655 56.55 1.78 5.42
C ASN A 655 56.71 3.26 5.79
N ASP A 656 56.32 4.13 4.86
CA ASP A 656 56.36 5.56 5.12
C ASP A 656 55.28 5.89 6.16
N PRO A 657 55.64 6.28 7.40
CA PRO A 657 54.67 6.63 8.44
C PRO A 657 53.76 7.79 8.01
N ALA A 658 54.16 8.58 7.00
CA ALA A 658 53.32 9.63 6.43
C ALA A 658 52.07 9.07 5.71
N LEU A 659 52.14 7.89 5.10
CA LEU A 659 50.99 7.29 4.40
C LEU A 659 49.93 6.77 5.38
N LEU A 660 50.35 6.16 6.49
CA LEU A 660 49.43 5.71 7.55
C LEU A 660 48.72 6.90 8.22
N GLN A 661 49.41 8.03 8.40
CA GLN A 661 48.79 9.26 8.89
C GLN A 661 47.79 9.87 7.89
N LEU A 662 47.95 9.62 6.59
CA LEU A 662 47.00 10.07 5.59
C LEU A 662 45.72 9.23 5.59
N GLU A 663 45.82 7.92 5.89
CA GLU A 663 44.66 7.04 5.96
C GLU A 663 43.67 7.46 7.05
N GLU A 664 44.17 7.87 8.22
CA GLU A 664 43.33 8.36 9.31
C GLU A 664 42.55 9.63 8.97
N LYS A 665 42.96 10.36 7.93
CA LYS A 665 42.29 11.61 7.50
C LYS A 665 41.06 11.36 6.64
N TYR A 666 40.90 10.18 6.03
CA TYR A 666 39.73 9.91 5.21
C TYR A 666 38.51 9.55 6.06
N ILE A 667 37.33 9.84 5.53
CA ILE A 667 36.07 9.31 6.05
C ILE A 667 36.04 7.81 5.78
N HIS A 668 35.56 7.05 6.75
CA HIS A 668 35.43 5.59 6.60
C HIS A 668 33.98 5.18 6.75
N LEU A 669 33.48 4.46 5.75
CA LEU A 669 32.14 3.89 5.69
C LEU A 669 32.27 2.36 5.60
N PRO A 670 32.72 1.70 6.67
CA PRO A 670 33.09 0.29 6.63
C PRO A 670 31.89 -0.63 6.37
N ASN A 671 30.68 -0.17 6.67
CA ASN A 671 29.44 -0.93 6.52
C ASN A 671 28.70 -0.64 5.22
N LEU A 672 29.21 0.27 4.38
CA LEU A 672 28.53 0.65 3.14
C LEU A 672 28.59 -0.51 2.14
N SER A 673 27.45 -1.15 1.93
CA SER A 673 27.27 -2.27 1.01
C SER A 673 26.75 -1.80 -0.35
N ASP A 674 25.74 -0.91 -0.32
CA ASP A 674 25.06 -0.42 -1.52
C ASP A 674 25.35 1.07 -1.73
N CYS A 675 26.06 1.40 -2.81
CA CYS A 675 26.36 2.78 -3.20
C CYS A 675 25.79 3.11 -4.58
N TYR A 676 24.79 3.98 -4.62
CA TYR A 676 24.11 4.41 -5.84
C TYR A 676 24.29 5.92 -6.07
N LEU A 677 25.11 6.27 -7.05
CA LEU A 677 25.30 7.63 -7.54
C LEU A 677 24.73 7.72 -8.95
N ALA A 678 23.73 8.59 -9.14
CA ALA A 678 23.13 8.80 -10.45
C ALA A 678 23.02 10.28 -10.78
N GLY A 679 23.27 10.65 -12.04
CA GLY A 679 23.23 12.04 -12.51
C GLY A 679 24.59 12.55 -13.00
N PRO A 680 24.70 13.84 -13.36
CA PRO A 680 25.92 14.44 -13.92
C PRO A 680 27.03 14.64 -12.87
N TRP A 681 27.49 13.55 -12.26
CA TRP A 681 28.66 13.52 -11.37
C TRP A 681 29.93 13.54 -12.20
N ASN A 682 30.88 14.40 -11.85
CA ASN A 682 32.22 14.39 -12.43
C ASN A 682 33.22 13.95 -11.37
N MET A 683 33.75 12.75 -11.52
CA MET A 683 34.69 12.11 -10.61
C MET A 683 35.85 11.60 -11.44
N ASP A 684 37.04 12.12 -11.19
CA ASP A 684 38.22 11.60 -11.88
C ASP A 684 38.63 10.22 -11.34
N LYS A 685 39.63 9.63 -11.98
CA LYS A 685 40.23 8.35 -11.58
C LYS A 685 40.65 8.32 -10.11
N SER A 686 41.28 9.39 -9.62
CA SER A 686 41.81 9.46 -8.25
C SER A 686 40.68 9.49 -7.21
N VAL A 687 39.60 10.21 -7.50
CA VAL A 687 38.39 10.27 -6.67
C VAL A 687 37.73 8.90 -6.58
N LEU A 688 37.59 8.20 -7.71
CA LEU A 688 37.03 6.84 -7.73
C LEU A 688 37.92 5.85 -6.97
N GLU A 689 39.24 5.97 -7.10
CA GLU A 689 40.21 5.14 -6.38
C GLU A 689 40.13 5.35 -4.88
N VAL A 690 40.07 6.60 -4.40
CA VAL A 690 39.90 6.91 -2.97
C VAL A 690 38.56 6.40 -2.44
N LEU A 691 37.46 6.61 -3.19
CA LEU A 691 36.14 6.11 -2.82
C LEU A 691 36.15 4.58 -2.60
N CYS A 692 36.75 3.83 -3.52
CA CYS A 692 36.76 2.37 -3.46
C CYS A 692 37.79 1.81 -2.48
N SER A 693 38.95 2.47 -2.33
CA SER A 693 40.06 1.92 -1.53
C SER A 693 40.07 2.37 -0.07
N LYS A 694 39.62 3.59 0.23
CA LYS A 694 39.71 4.19 1.58
C LYS A 694 38.36 4.44 2.23
N VAL A 695 37.38 4.89 1.44
CA VAL A 695 36.09 5.34 1.99
C VAL A 695 35.10 4.19 2.14
N ALA A 696 34.86 3.42 1.08
CA ALA A 696 33.84 2.37 1.03
C ALA A 696 34.39 1.03 0.50
N PRO A 697 35.45 0.45 1.11
CA PRO A 697 36.13 -0.75 0.60
C PRO A 697 35.28 -2.03 0.64
N ASN A 698 34.21 -2.05 1.42
CA ASN A 698 33.32 -3.21 1.57
C ASN A 698 32.07 -3.16 0.66
N THR A 699 32.03 -2.26 -0.32
CA THR A 699 30.88 -2.10 -1.23
C THR A 699 30.63 -3.40 -2.02
N GLU A 700 29.42 -3.95 -1.90
CA GLU A 700 28.96 -5.14 -2.64
C GLU A 700 28.21 -4.75 -3.92
N SER A 701 27.52 -3.60 -3.92
CA SER A 701 26.82 -3.04 -5.08
C SER A 701 27.23 -1.59 -5.33
N LEU A 702 27.84 -1.33 -6.49
CA LEU A 702 28.25 0.03 -6.89
C LEU A 702 27.58 0.45 -8.20
N CYS A 703 26.69 1.44 -8.16
CA CYS A 703 26.03 1.99 -9.34
C CYS A 703 26.42 3.45 -9.58
N LEU A 704 27.07 3.72 -10.71
CA LEU A 704 27.58 5.02 -11.18
C LEU A 704 26.88 5.44 -12.49
N ARG A 705 25.61 5.80 -12.40
CA ARG A 705 24.79 6.15 -13.58
C ARG A 705 25.02 7.60 -13.99
N ARG A 706 25.34 7.83 -15.27
CA ARG A 706 25.66 9.15 -15.85
C ARG A 706 26.85 9.89 -15.19
N CYS A 707 27.73 9.16 -14.51
CA CYS A 707 28.97 9.70 -13.96
C CYS A 707 30.03 9.83 -15.07
N SER A 708 30.87 10.86 -15.00
CA SER A 708 31.98 11.12 -15.95
C SER A 708 33.30 11.34 -15.20
N GLY A 709 34.43 11.35 -15.92
CA GLY A 709 35.77 11.65 -15.38
C GLY A 709 36.70 10.43 -15.29
N PHE A 710 36.17 9.23 -15.53
CA PHE A 710 36.91 7.99 -15.69
C PHE A 710 36.42 7.26 -16.95
N ASP A 711 37.25 6.39 -17.51
CA ASP A 711 36.87 5.50 -18.60
C ASP A 711 36.53 4.08 -18.10
N MET A 712 36.17 3.19 -19.02
CA MET A 712 35.85 1.80 -18.69
C MET A 712 37.04 1.05 -18.07
N VAL A 713 38.25 1.30 -18.53
CA VAL A 713 39.46 0.61 -18.06
C VAL A 713 39.77 1.03 -16.64
N ASP A 714 39.70 2.33 -16.35
CA ASP A 714 39.88 2.88 -15.01
C ASP A 714 38.84 2.33 -14.03
N TRP A 715 37.55 2.34 -14.41
CA TRP A 715 36.47 1.83 -13.55
C TRP A 715 36.65 0.35 -13.20
N VAL A 716 36.88 -0.51 -14.20
CA VAL A 716 37.06 -1.96 -13.98
C VAL A 716 38.32 -2.23 -13.16
N SER A 717 39.43 -1.57 -13.50
CA SER A 717 40.72 -1.75 -12.80
C SER A 717 40.64 -1.34 -11.33
N ILE A 718 40.01 -0.20 -11.02
CA ILE A 718 39.88 0.29 -9.64
C ILE A 718 38.93 -0.60 -8.84
N THR A 719 37.73 -0.89 -9.37
CA THR A 719 36.71 -1.66 -8.64
C THR A 719 37.16 -3.10 -8.39
N SER A 720 37.73 -3.77 -9.39
CA SER A 720 38.24 -5.15 -9.22
C SER A 720 39.41 -5.24 -8.25
N ARG A 721 40.27 -4.21 -8.20
CA ARG A 721 41.42 -4.18 -7.30
C ARG A 721 41.02 -3.92 -5.85
N HIS A 722 40.10 -3.00 -5.62
CA HIS A 722 39.83 -2.47 -4.28
C HIS A 722 38.56 -3.01 -3.63
N LEU A 723 37.55 -3.41 -4.41
CA LEU A 723 36.26 -3.89 -3.89
C LEU A 723 36.18 -5.42 -3.95
N THR A 724 36.88 -6.08 -3.03
CA THR A 724 36.97 -7.55 -2.99
C THR A 724 35.63 -8.26 -2.75
N LYS A 725 34.63 -7.55 -2.24
CA LYS A 725 33.26 -8.06 -1.99
C LYS A 725 32.25 -7.68 -3.08
N LEU A 726 32.69 -7.02 -4.15
CA LEU A 726 31.81 -6.54 -5.20
C LEU A 726 31.08 -7.72 -5.85
N GLN A 727 29.75 -7.69 -5.83
CA GLN A 727 28.89 -8.68 -6.49
C GLN A 727 28.33 -8.11 -7.80
N GLU A 728 27.93 -6.84 -7.77
CA GLU A 728 27.39 -6.15 -8.94
C GLU A 728 27.93 -4.72 -9.02
N THR A 729 28.29 -4.30 -10.23
CA THR A 729 28.54 -2.89 -10.50
C THR A 729 27.92 -2.45 -11.81
N PHE A 730 27.45 -1.21 -11.83
CA PHE A 730 26.85 -0.58 -12.99
C PHE A 730 27.51 0.78 -13.25
N ALA A 731 27.86 1.09 -14.49
CA ALA A 731 28.35 2.42 -14.86
C ALA A 731 27.76 2.89 -16.20
N SER A 732 27.67 4.22 -16.38
CA SER A 732 27.40 4.82 -17.71
C SER A 732 28.70 5.30 -18.34
N VAL A 733 29.42 4.38 -18.99
CA VAL A 733 30.65 4.68 -19.72
C VAL A 733 30.49 4.28 -21.20
N PRO A 734 31.10 5.01 -22.16
CA PRO A 734 31.04 4.64 -23.56
C PRO A 734 31.57 3.22 -23.79
N VAL A 735 30.75 2.35 -24.38
CA VAL A 735 31.13 0.96 -24.69
C VAL A 735 31.58 0.84 -26.13
N THR A 736 32.84 0.43 -26.33
CA THR A 736 33.31 -0.08 -27.62
C THR A 736 33.94 -1.46 -27.42
N PRO A 737 33.91 -2.36 -28.42
CA PRO A 737 34.52 -3.69 -28.30
C PRO A 737 36.00 -3.65 -27.89
N GLY A 738 36.74 -2.65 -28.36
CA GLY A 738 38.15 -2.44 -27.98
C GLY A 738 38.32 -2.10 -26.51
N LEU A 739 37.46 -1.25 -25.93
CA LEU A 739 37.49 -0.88 -24.51
C LEU A 739 37.09 -2.05 -23.60
N VAL A 740 36.08 -2.83 -23.99
CA VAL A 740 35.65 -4.04 -23.24
C VAL A 740 36.81 -5.03 -23.14
N SER A 741 37.50 -5.28 -24.26
CA SER A 741 38.68 -6.15 -24.31
C SER A 741 39.84 -5.57 -23.49
N ALA A 742 40.13 -4.27 -23.63
CA ALA A 742 41.20 -3.60 -22.88
C ALA A 742 40.95 -3.59 -21.36
N ALA A 743 39.68 -3.54 -20.93
CA ALA A 743 39.29 -3.64 -19.54
C ALA A 743 39.29 -5.09 -19.00
N GLY A 744 39.55 -6.09 -19.84
CA GLY A 744 39.55 -7.50 -19.46
C GLY A 744 38.15 -8.05 -19.18
N LEU A 745 37.12 -7.51 -19.83
CA LEU A 745 35.72 -7.94 -19.68
C LEU A 745 35.29 -8.89 -20.81
N VAL A 746 34.42 -9.84 -20.48
CA VAL A 746 33.78 -10.78 -21.41
C VAL A 746 32.27 -10.73 -21.23
N ALA A 747 31.50 -10.71 -22.32
CA ALA A 747 30.04 -10.67 -22.25
C ALA A 747 29.47 -11.94 -21.60
N VAL A 748 28.49 -11.79 -20.70
CA VAL A 748 27.82 -12.93 -20.04
C VAL A 748 26.84 -13.63 -20.97
N ASN A 749 26.23 -12.87 -21.88
CA ASN A 749 25.29 -13.38 -22.87
C ASN A 749 25.54 -12.65 -24.20
N GLU A 750 25.75 -13.41 -25.28
CA GLU A 750 25.94 -12.85 -26.63
C GLU A 750 24.75 -12.01 -27.11
N VAL A 751 23.56 -12.21 -26.52
CA VAL A 751 22.32 -11.50 -26.87
C VAL A 751 22.19 -10.15 -26.16
N ASN A 752 22.75 -9.98 -24.95
CA ASN A 752 22.67 -8.75 -24.16
C ASN A 752 24.05 -8.11 -24.01
N VAL A 753 24.34 -7.13 -24.86
CA VAL A 753 25.62 -6.39 -24.92
C VAL A 753 25.83 -5.45 -23.71
N THR A 754 25.00 -5.55 -22.67
CA THR A 754 25.08 -4.70 -21.46
C THR A 754 25.75 -5.38 -20.29
N ASP A 755 25.86 -6.71 -20.28
CA ASP A 755 26.24 -7.50 -19.10
C ASP A 755 27.57 -8.22 -19.33
N PHE A 756 28.56 -7.93 -18.47
CA PHE A 756 29.93 -8.42 -18.58
C PHE A 756 30.43 -9.04 -17.27
N ARG A 757 31.46 -9.90 -17.35
CA ARG A 757 32.24 -10.42 -16.23
C ARG A 757 33.73 -10.26 -16.52
N LEU A 758 34.56 -10.24 -15.49
CA LEU A 758 36.02 -10.29 -15.64
C LEU A 758 36.44 -11.58 -16.33
N ALA A 759 37.35 -11.47 -17.30
CA ALA A 759 37.97 -12.62 -17.93
C ALA A 759 38.72 -13.44 -16.86
N PRO A 760 38.58 -14.78 -16.85
CA PRO A 760 39.32 -15.60 -15.90
C PRO A 760 40.82 -15.41 -16.11
N SER A 761 41.55 -15.22 -15.00
CA SER A 761 43.01 -15.15 -15.03
C SER A 761 43.55 -16.46 -15.63
N PRO A 762 44.58 -16.43 -16.50
CA PRO A 762 45.18 -17.62 -17.09
C PRO A 762 45.82 -18.50 -16.00
N GLY A 763 45.01 -19.37 -15.39
CA GLY A 763 45.36 -20.21 -14.24
C GLY A 763 44.15 -20.71 -13.44
N ASP A 764 43.06 -19.94 -13.37
CA ASP A 764 41.88 -20.25 -12.56
C ASP A 764 40.77 -20.92 -13.39
N ARG A 765 40.89 -22.23 -13.63
CA ARG A 765 39.90 -22.98 -14.43
C ARG A 765 38.65 -23.43 -13.66
N GLU A 766 38.65 -23.40 -12.33
CA GLU A 766 37.57 -23.97 -11.50
C GLU A 766 36.78 -22.95 -10.66
N GLY A 767 37.08 -21.63 -10.75
CA GLY A 767 36.43 -20.57 -9.96
C GLY A 767 35.51 -19.60 -10.71
N ALA A 768 35.21 -19.84 -11.99
CA ALA A 768 34.65 -18.83 -12.90
C ALA A 768 33.18 -18.41 -12.63
N GLU A 769 32.45 -19.10 -11.73
CA GLU A 769 31.04 -18.80 -11.47
C GLU A 769 30.80 -17.68 -10.45
N HIS A 770 31.83 -17.17 -9.75
CA HIS A 770 31.65 -16.24 -8.62
C HIS A 770 32.24 -14.83 -8.84
N GLY A 771 32.53 -14.47 -10.10
CA GLY A 771 32.99 -13.11 -10.43
C GLY A 771 31.88 -12.05 -10.40
N ALA A 772 32.22 -10.82 -10.01
CA ALA A 772 31.31 -9.67 -10.02
C ALA A 772 30.70 -9.44 -11.41
N LEU A 773 29.42 -9.05 -11.44
CA LEU A 773 28.71 -8.70 -12.67
C LEU A 773 28.89 -7.20 -12.98
N TYR A 774 29.44 -6.89 -14.14
CA TYR A 774 29.65 -5.53 -14.64
C TYR A 774 28.56 -5.21 -15.67
N ARG A 775 27.64 -4.30 -15.33
CA ARG A 775 26.58 -3.83 -16.24
C ARG A 775 26.91 -2.44 -16.79
N VAL A 776 26.71 -2.22 -18.09
CA VAL A 776 26.95 -0.92 -18.73
C VAL A 776 25.69 -0.43 -19.44
N CYS A 777 25.40 0.86 -19.28
CA CYS A 777 24.36 1.54 -20.04
C CYS A 777 25.00 2.64 -20.88
N ASN A 778 24.82 2.55 -22.19
CA ASN A 778 25.13 3.65 -23.10
C ASN A 778 24.21 4.85 -22.89
#